data_AF-A0AAV1CSA8-F1
#
_entry.id   AF-A0AAV1CSA8-F1
#
_cell.length_a   1.000
_cell.length_b   1.000
_cell.length_c   1.000
_cell.angle_alpha   90.00
_cell.angle_beta   90.00
_cell.angle_gamma   90.00
#
_symmetry.space_group_name_H-M   'P 1'
#
loop_
_entity.id
_entity.type
_entity.pdbx_description
1 polymer ?
#
loop_
_entity_poly.entity_id
_entity_poly.type
_entity_poly.pdbx_seq_one_letter_code
_entity_poly.pdbx_strand_id
1 'polypeptide(L)'
;MPNIIKPNLILLSKFTLPVLLILTLFILTFSNTRHHSATTTSTVTPQRKANHALHFQDVFLSTSSNYTLATYLRHLTLHPHLAGTPPALQTALYVRNHFESLGLETHTSNHTVLLSYPLYSSLTAHFRNGSTVKLPLSEPGLSPGRHVVSPYHAYSPSGSVLGRPVFLNYGRGQDYAELGKNGVEVKGCIGIVRRGGGLSRNDAVEKAAAHGVAAVLMYTEGEEFRGGVERGTVMKGVGDPLSPGWAGVDGGERLKLHDPLVTERFPNVPSMPVSADTAEIILGSMELSRVPKQWREAVKSSRDKFGRAGPGPDLLNFTYMGEKKMATIHNIFVVIRGLEEPDRFVLLGNHRDAWTYGAVDPNSGTSALLDVARRFALMMRLGWSPRRTIILGSWDAEEFGMIGSTEWVEKNLVNLGAKAVAYLNVDCAVQGPGFFARATPQLDDLLIRVTKKVTDPDSNKISIFEKSTVTNEGFSIQRLSGVDSDFAPFLQHAGVPSIDMYYGRDFPVYHTAFDSYEWMANVGDPSFQRHVAVSGVWGLLALHLADDPILPFNYLPYAAQLQEYVNSLSTVLSGDILLHPITLAIQDFRAAATEVVQESKKLLSDKSTVEDAVMKMRMLNDRLMLAERGFLDPEGLCGSAWFKHLIYGPQINGECEFNFFPGIADAISESKWTDKDKYKRQEAIQHEVWRVARAIQRAAVMLEVDRESVLHVLRDCPAAKKIWHRLVPRIVHQSLQPMKLARTKDINSRPPKKLGKKEESSAKPCRRSATTSIPAATPSNTPPTAAPSPSVHSASTTFVQCLNRKVSSASADLNLLESMSCDTVSFEELLGHCYQVYHDNQSHLLSLQQHLISNSAYVPTSVDTDEDQDEEERDSDGYACISSSSLPSSGFPDDPLLDDSLNLNSLGLSDVSLATIASGANGGITVEGQYQFSEKLFPEIREDILDEPLPSKESKLRIDVSRVDYDSLPEQIKRLASWEELLAAVEKMNSSLAKRSADADIFHQDEIPSLGLGDKARSHLLLLIKMNRMAVEPVGGAIYYRVL
;
A
#
# COMPACT_ATOMS: atom_id res chain seq x y z
N MET A 1 57.58 70.88 -45.04
CA MET A 1 57.03 71.75 -43.98
C MET A 1 55.50 71.69 -44.04
N PRO A 2 54.77 72.05 -42.96
CA PRO A 2 53.51 71.37 -42.58
C PRO A 2 52.25 72.26 -42.78
N ASN A 3 50.99 71.94 -42.42
CA ASN A 3 50.41 71.00 -41.42
C ASN A 3 49.18 70.21 -41.98
N ILE A 4 48.96 68.94 -41.59
CA ILE A 4 47.96 68.44 -40.58
C ILE A 4 46.55 69.05 -40.77
N ILE A 5 45.52 68.28 -41.18
CA ILE A 5 44.50 67.50 -40.40
C ILE A 5 43.61 66.79 -41.47
N LYS A 6 42.98 65.58 -41.39
CA LYS A 6 42.65 64.50 -40.40
C LYS A 6 42.65 63.13 -41.18
N PRO A 7 42.49 61.93 -40.56
CA PRO A 7 42.55 60.63 -41.28
C PRO A 7 41.19 60.09 -41.79
N ASN A 8 41.25 59.03 -42.62
CA ASN A 8 40.15 58.50 -43.44
C ASN A 8 39.11 57.62 -42.71
N LEU A 9 37.88 57.61 -43.23
CA LEU A 9 36.75 56.76 -42.81
C LEU A 9 36.39 55.72 -43.89
N ILE A 10 37.29 54.76 -44.18
CA ILE A 10 37.05 53.71 -45.21
C ILE A 10 37.55 52.33 -44.76
N LEU A 11 36.77 51.61 -43.93
CA LEU A 11 36.96 50.16 -43.72
C LEU A 11 35.71 49.38 -43.23
N LEU A 12 34.49 49.80 -43.61
CA LEU A 12 33.24 49.23 -43.05
C LEU A 12 32.19 48.76 -44.09
N SER A 13 32.51 48.76 -45.38
CA SER A 13 31.53 48.53 -46.47
C SER A 13 31.60 47.17 -47.18
N LYS A 14 32.26 46.14 -46.60
CA LYS A 14 32.45 44.83 -47.24
C LYS A 14 31.82 43.61 -46.53
N PHE A 15 31.25 43.78 -45.33
CA PHE A 15 30.59 42.69 -44.59
C PHE A 15 29.08 42.88 -44.37
N THR A 16 28.53 44.06 -44.68
CA THR A 16 27.11 44.36 -44.42
C THR A 16 26.15 43.66 -45.37
N LEU A 17 26.47 43.57 -46.67
CA LEU A 17 25.55 43.02 -47.67
C LEU A 17 25.26 41.50 -47.53
N PRO A 18 26.26 40.62 -47.31
CA PRO A 18 26.01 39.19 -47.13
C PRO A 18 25.20 38.90 -45.86
N VAL A 19 25.53 39.61 -44.76
CA VAL A 19 24.83 39.47 -43.47
C VAL A 19 23.37 39.92 -43.59
N LEU A 20 23.10 41.02 -44.30
CA LEU A 20 21.72 41.48 -44.53
C LEU A 20 20.92 40.46 -45.37
N LEU A 21 21.52 39.88 -46.40
CA LEU A 21 20.86 38.85 -47.22
C LEU A 21 20.53 37.60 -46.39
N ILE A 22 21.48 37.13 -45.57
CA ILE A 22 21.30 36.01 -44.64
C ILE A 22 20.18 36.34 -43.63
N LEU A 23 20.15 37.54 -43.05
CA LEU A 23 19.07 37.98 -42.17
C LEU A 23 17.70 37.93 -42.88
N THR A 24 17.60 38.45 -44.11
CA THR A 24 16.31 38.43 -44.84
C THR A 24 15.84 37.02 -45.19
N LEU A 25 16.75 36.10 -45.53
CA LEU A 25 16.45 34.69 -45.70
C LEU A 25 16.00 34.04 -44.38
N PHE A 26 16.71 34.32 -43.28
CA PHE A 26 16.36 33.81 -41.95
C PHE A 26 14.97 34.29 -41.54
N ILE A 27 14.68 35.59 -41.65
CA ILE A 27 13.37 36.19 -41.37
C ILE A 27 12.28 35.57 -42.23
N LEU A 28 12.48 35.39 -43.55
CA LEU A 28 11.50 34.74 -44.42
C LEU A 28 11.24 33.28 -44.03
N THR A 29 12.28 32.52 -43.65
CA THR A 29 12.09 31.16 -43.13
C THR A 29 11.36 31.15 -41.78
N PHE A 30 11.66 32.09 -40.88
CA PHE A 30 11.00 32.22 -39.57
C PHE A 30 9.54 32.66 -39.68
N SER A 31 9.20 33.51 -40.66
CA SER A 31 7.83 33.92 -40.96
C SER A 31 7.02 32.75 -41.53
N ASN A 32 7.59 31.95 -42.44
CA ASN A 32 6.91 30.78 -43.00
C ASN A 32 6.74 29.65 -41.97
N THR A 33 7.71 29.41 -41.07
CA THR A 33 7.54 28.41 -40.00
C THR A 33 6.53 28.86 -38.94
N ARG A 34 6.54 30.14 -38.54
CA ARG A 34 5.52 30.67 -37.60
C ARG A 34 4.09 30.62 -38.15
N HIS A 35 3.89 30.77 -39.46
CA HIS A 35 2.57 30.57 -40.09
C HIS A 35 2.11 29.11 -40.20
N HIS A 36 2.92 28.12 -39.78
CA HIS A 36 2.54 26.70 -39.69
C HIS A 36 2.70 26.10 -38.28
N SER A 37 2.81 26.93 -37.24
CA SER A 37 2.69 26.47 -35.84
C SER A 37 1.83 27.37 -34.96
N ALA A 38 1.06 28.28 -35.56
CA ALA A 38 -0.10 28.89 -34.93
C ALA A 38 -1.28 27.88 -34.87
N THR A 39 -1.10 26.78 -34.12
CA THR A 39 -2.24 25.96 -33.69
C THR A 39 -3.08 26.83 -32.77
N THR A 40 -4.16 27.38 -33.30
CA THR A 40 -5.03 28.29 -32.57
C THR A 40 -5.44 27.65 -31.25
N THR A 41 -5.15 28.30 -30.13
CA THR A 41 -5.83 28.07 -28.85
C THR A 41 -7.27 28.58 -28.94
N SER A 42 -8.02 28.02 -29.91
CA SER A 42 -9.46 28.20 -30.02
C SER A 42 -10.05 27.73 -28.70
N THR A 43 -10.79 28.58 -28.03
CA THR A 43 -11.54 28.24 -26.82
C THR A 43 -12.51 27.11 -27.15
N VAL A 44 -12.08 25.88 -26.89
CA VAL A 44 -12.83 24.67 -27.26
C VAL A 44 -14.08 24.64 -26.39
N THR A 45 -15.21 25.01 -26.98
CA THR A 45 -16.50 25.04 -26.30
C THR A 45 -16.79 23.67 -25.67
N PRO A 46 -17.49 23.61 -24.51
CA PRO A 46 -17.73 22.34 -23.81
C PRO A 46 -18.35 21.26 -24.70
N GLN A 47 -19.23 21.66 -25.64
CA GLN A 47 -19.85 20.79 -26.63
C GLN A 47 -18.83 20.20 -27.64
N ARG A 48 -17.77 20.93 -28.01
CA ARG A 48 -16.68 20.42 -28.85
C ARG A 48 -15.75 19.46 -28.08
N LYS A 49 -15.54 19.66 -26.76
CA LYS A 49 -14.89 18.65 -25.91
C LYS A 49 -15.75 17.38 -25.76
N ALA A 50 -17.05 17.52 -25.52
CA ALA A 50 -17.97 16.38 -25.38
C ALA A 50 -18.03 15.52 -26.67
N ASN A 51 -18.14 16.16 -27.84
CA ASN A 51 -18.11 15.46 -29.12
C ASN A 51 -16.78 14.71 -29.36
N HIS A 52 -15.65 15.24 -28.85
CA HIS A 52 -14.33 14.61 -28.96
C HIS A 52 -14.23 13.36 -28.07
N ALA A 53 -14.75 13.42 -26.84
CA ALA A 53 -14.78 12.28 -25.93
C ALA A 53 -15.70 11.14 -26.45
N LEU A 54 -16.86 11.48 -27.02
CA LEU A 54 -17.74 10.52 -27.67
C LEU A 54 -17.07 9.87 -28.89
N HIS A 55 -16.43 10.66 -29.76
CA HIS A 55 -15.71 10.16 -30.93
C HIS A 55 -14.68 9.08 -30.56
N PHE A 56 -13.89 9.27 -29.50
CA PHE A 56 -12.90 8.28 -29.09
C PHE A 56 -13.51 7.02 -28.44
N GLN A 57 -14.68 7.13 -27.79
CA GLN A 57 -15.43 5.96 -27.32
C GLN A 57 -15.97 5.14 -28.50
N ASP A 58 -16.50 5.80 -29.54
CA ASP A 58 -16.97 5.15 -30.76
C ASP A 58 -15.82 4.50 -31.54
N VAL A 59 -14.65 5.14 -31.61
CA VAL A 59 -13.42 4.56 -32.20
C VAL A 59 -12.95 3.34 -31.40
N PHE A 60 -12.96 3.38 -30.06
CA PHE A 60 -12.55 2.25 -29.23
C PHE A 60 -13.44 1.00 -29.42
N LEU A 61 -14.75 1.20 -29.59
CA LEU A 61 -15.69 0.10 -29.85
C LEU A 61 -15.60 -0.40 -31.30
N SER A 62 -15.58 0.50 -32.28
CA SER A 62 -15.59 0.15 -33.71
C SER A 62 -14.28 -0.44 -34.24
N THR A 63 -13.14 -0.23 -33.56
CA THR A 63 -11.85 -0.84 -33.90
C THR A 63 -11.65 -2.25 -33.34
N SER A 64 -12.68 -2.86 -32.75
CA SER A 64 -12.68 -4.23 -32.24
C SER A 64 -12.49 -5.30 -33.34
N SER A 65 -11.95 -6.47 -32.98
CA SER A 65 -11.75 -7.58 -33.91
C SER A 65 -11.71 -8.93 -33.20
N ASN A 66 -12.77 -9.72 -33.36
CA ASN A 66 -12.86 -11.09 -32.82
C ASN A 66 -11.77 -12.00 -33.41
N TYR A 67 -11.43 -11.86 -34.70
CA TYR A 67 -10.32 -12.57 -35.34
C TYR A 67 -8.96 -12.25 -34.72
N THR A 68 -8.74 -10.99 -34.31
CA THR A 68 -7.49 -10.56 -33.65
C THR A 68 -7.36 -11.22 -32.27
N LEU A 69 -8.43 -11.17 -31.46
CA LEU A 69 -8.52 -11.84 -30.15
C LEU A 69 -8.34 -13.36 -30.26
N ALA A 70 -8.95 -14.00 -31.26
CA ALA A 70 -8.76 -15.43 -31.55
C ALA A 70 -7.30 -15.75 -31.91
N THR A 71 -6.65 -14.89 -32.69
CA THR A 71 -5.25 -15.06 -33.12
C THR A 71 -4.28 -14.89 -31.95
N TYR A 72 -4.47 -13.87 -31.11
CA TYR A 72 -3.67 -13.65 -29.90
C TYR A 72 -3.79 -14.83 -28.93
N LEU A 73 -5.01 -15.28 -28.63
CA LEU A 73 -5.23 -16.41 -27.75
C LEU A 73 -4.53 -17.67 -28.30
N ARG A 74 -4.64 -17.93 -29.61
CA ARG A 74 -4.00 -19.08 -30.24
C ARG A 74 -2.47 -19.04 -30.14
N HIS A 75 -1.85 -17.85 -30.20
CA HIS A 75 -0.41 -17.70 -30.02
C HIS A 75 0.05 -17.91 -28.58
N LEU A 76 -0.70 -17.36 -27.62
CA LEU A 76 -0.42 -17.51 -26.18
C LEU A 76 -0.51 -18.98 -25.71
N THR A 77 -1.41 -19.75 -26.30
CA THR A 77 -1.76 -21.12 -25.87
C THR A 77 -1.06 -22.25 -26.66
N LEU A 78 -0.07 -21.92 -27.51
CA LEU A 78 0.65 -22.92 -28.33
C LEU A 78 1.38 -23.99 -27.48
N HIS A 79 1.85 -23.61 -26.29
CA HIS A 79 2.70 -24.43 -25.43
C HIS A 79 2.28 -24.28 -23.96
N PRO A 80 2.45 -25.31 -23.11
CA PRO A 80 2.23 -25.17 -21.68
C PRO A 80 3.25 -24.22 -21.05
N HIS A 81 2.81 -23.30 -20.18
CA HIS A 81 3.60 -22.13 -19.78
C HIS A 81 3.45 -21.74 -18.31
N LEU A 82 3.72 -22.74 -17.46
CA LEU A 82 3.81 -22.62 -15.99
C LEU A 82 4.87 -21.60 -15.54
N ALA A 83 4.57 -20.81 -14.52
CA ALA A 83 5.45 -19.75 -14.01
C ALA A 83 6.90 -20.21 -13.73
N GLY A 84 7.85 -19.31 -13.99
CA GLY A 84 9.29 -19.56 -13.80
C GLY A 84 9.92 -20.60 -14.76
N THR A 85 9.17 -21.09 -15.75
CA THR A 85 9.70 -22.04 -16.75
C THR A 85 10.10 -21.34 -18.07
N PRO A 86 11.00 -21.94 -18.90
CA PRO A 86 11.41 -21.34 -20.16
C PRO A 86 10.26 -21.04 -21.14
N PRO A 87 9.18 -21.85 -21.24
CA PRO A 87 7.98 -21.48 -22.00
C PRO A 87 7.27 -20.22 -21.48
N ALA A 88 7.11 -20.03 -20.16
CA ALA A 88 6.49 -18.83 -19.59
C ALA A 88 7.28 -17.55 -19.92
N LEU A 89 8.61 -17.64 -19.96
CA LEU A 89 9.46 -16.56 -20.48
C LEU A 89 9.23 -16.29 -21.98
N GLN A 90 8.95 -17.31 -22.81
CA GLN A 90 8.58 -17.07 -24.21
C GLN A 90 7.21 -16.38 -24.34
N THR A 91 6.22 -16.73 -23.52
CA THR A 91 4.94 -16.01 -23.47
C THR A 91 5.12 -14.56 -23.00
N ALA A 92 5.97 -14.33 -21.99
CA ALA A 92 6.31 -12.99 -21.50
C ALA A 92 6.98 -12.14 -22.60
N LEU A 93 7.92 -12.73 -23.35
CA LEU A 93 8.58 -12.09 -24.49
C LEU A 93 7.59 -11.82 -25.63
N TYR A 94 6.63 -12.71 -25.92
CA TYR A 94 5.58 -12.46 -26.91
C TYR A 94 4.72 -11.24 -26.51
N VAL A 95 4.27 -11.17 -25.26
CA VAL A 95 3.49 -10.04 -24.72
C VAL A 95 4.29 -8.74 -24.79
N ARG A 96 5.56 -8.74 -24.35
CA ARG A 96 6.44 -7.56 -24.38
C ARG A 96 6.70 -7.07 -25.82
N ASN A 97 7.09 -7.97 -26.71
CA ASN A 97 7.34 -7.66 -28.11
C ASN A 97 6.06 -7.18 -28.83
N HIS A 98 4.87 -7.65 -28.42
CA HIS A 98 3.61 -7.14 -28.94
C HIS A 98 3.41 -5.66 -28.59
N PHE A 99 3.54 -5.29 -27.32
CA PHE A 99 3.43 -3.90 -26.88
C PHE A 99 4.48 -2.99 -27.52
N GLU A 100 5.73 -3.44 -27.62
CA GLU A 100 6.80 -2.75 -28.36
C GLU A 100 6.41 -2.51 -29.83
N SER A 101 5.81 -3.51 -30.51
CA SER A 101 5.36 -3.38 -31.91
C SER A 101 4.20 -2.39 -32.13
N LEU A 102 3.45 -2.08 -31.06
CA LEU A 102 2.43 -1.03 -31.08
C LEU A 102 3.05 0.39 -30.93
N GLY A 103 4.33 0.49 -30.55
CA GLY A 103 5.01 1.74 -30.25
C GLY A 103 4.71 2.26 -28.84
N LEU A 104 4.40 1.37 -27.90
CA LEU A 104 4.04 1.70 -26.52
C LEU A 104 5.27 1.60 -25.59
N GLU A 105 5.35 2.49 -24.59
CA GLU A 105 6.44 2.51 -23.61
C GLU A 105 6.34 1.26 -22.72
N THR A 106 7.22 0.28 -22.97
CA THR A 106 7.10 -1.07 -22.42
C THR A 106 8.24 -1.39 -21.46
N HIS A 107 7.90 -1.92 -20.28
CA HIS A 107 8.82 -2.20 -19.17
C HIS A 107 8.72 -3.64 -18.69
N THR A 108 9.67 -4.07 -17.85
CA THR A 108 9.66 -5.41 -17.22
C THR A 108 10.16 -5.31 -15.78
N SER A 109 9.43 -5.88 -14.81
CA SER A 109 9.91 -6.08 -13.44
C SER A 109 10.16 -7.55 -13.21
N ASN A 110 11.43 -7.92 -13.00
CA ASN A 110 11.83 -9.27 -12.62
C ASN A 110 11.74 -9.42 -11.10
N HIS A 111 11.31 -10.58 -10.63
CA HIS A 111 11.34 -10.97 -9.22
C HIS A 111 11.86 -12.41 -9.12
N THR A 112 12.75 -12.70 -8.17
CA THR A 112 13.34 -14.04 -8.00
C THR A 112 12.68 -14.74 -6.82
N VAL A 113 11.62 -15.50 -7.08
CA VAL A 113 10.67 -15.97 -6.05
C VAL A 113 10.71 -17.48 -5.82
N LEU A 114 10.24 -17.95 -4.66
CA LEU A 114 10.16 -19.39 -4.38
C LEU A 114 8.91 -20.01 -5.01
N LEU A 115 9.08 -20.78 -6.08
CA LEU A 115 8.04 -21.62 -6.67
C LEU A 115 8.20 -23.09 -6.23
N SER A 116 7.36 -23.98 -6.75
CA SER A 116 7.48 -25.43 -6.51
C SER A 116 7.05 -26.25 -7.71
N TYR A 117 7.60 -27.46 -7.87
CA TYR A 117 7.37 -28.32 -9.03
C TYR A 117 7.34 -29.81 -8.64
N PRO A 118 6.59 -30.67 -9.34
CA PRO A 118 6.54 -32.10 -9.06
C PRO A 118 7.74 -32.82 -9.66
N LEU A 119 8.36 -33.72 -8.89
CA LEU A 119 9.46 -34.57 -9.35
C LEU A 119 9.00 -36.01 -9.62
N TYR A 120 8.15 -36.56 -8.75
CA TYR A 120 7.64 -37.93 -8.87
C TYR A 120 6.31 -38.08 -8.13
N SER A 121 5.39 -38.86 -8.70
CA SER A 121 4.19 -39.31 -8.00
C SER A 121 3.83 -40.74 -8.38
N SER A 122 3.26 -41.47 -7.42
CA SER A 122 2.71 -42.81 -7.65
C SER A 122 1.55 -43.11 -6.71
N LEU A 123 0.49 -43.69 -7.25
CA LEU A 123 -0.67 -44.12 -6.50
C LEU A 123 -1.05 -45.55 -6.93
N THR A 124 -1.14 -46.45 -5.96
CA THR A 124 -1.44 -47.87 -6.17
C THR A 124 -2.47 -48.34 -5.16
N ALA A 125 -3.50 -49.03 -5.63
CA ALA A 125 -4.58 -49.57 -4.82
C ALA A 125 -4.43 -51.09 -4.65
N HIS A 126 -4.53 -51.58 -3.42
CA HIS A 126 -4.45 -53.00 -3.06
C HIS A 126 -5.81 -53.48 -2.52
N PHE A 127 -6.33 -54.59 -3.04
CA PHE A 127 -7.69 -55.07 -2.77
C PHE A 127 -7.70 -56.46 -2.11
N ARG A 128 -8.83 -56.79 -1.43
CA ARG A 128 -9.08 -58.05 -0.68
C ARG A 128 -8.81 -59.33 -1.44
N ASN A 129 -8.99 -59.30 -2.76
CA ASN A 129 -8.74 -60.42 -3.67
C ASN A 129 -7.25 -60.60 -4.04
N GLY A 130 -6.34 -59.85 -3.40
CA GLY A 130 -4.90 -59.84 -3.70
C GLY A 130 -4.53 -59.03 -4.95
N SER A 131 -5.50 -58.50 -5.69
CA SER A 131 -5.20 -57.67 -6.87
C SER A 131 -4.62 -56.32 -6.47
N THR A 132 -3.75 -55.81 -7.33
CA THR A 132 -3.06 -54.53 -7.14
C THR A 132 -3.18 -53.73 -8.45
N VAL A 133 -3.73 -52.52 -8.36
CA VAL A 133 -4.00 -51.65 -9.52
C VAL A 133 -3.22 -50.35 -9.35
N LYS A 134 -2.31 -50.05 -10.29
CA LYS A 134 -1.70 -48.72 -10.39
C LYS A 134 -2.75 -47.76 -10.97
N LEU A 135 -3.05 -46.69 -10.23
CA LEU A 135 -4.06 -45.71 -10.63
C LEU A 135 -3.47 -44.66 -11.58
N PRO A 136 -4.26 -44.13 -12.54
CA PRO A 136 -3.76 -43.13 -13.49
C PRO A 136 -3.58 -41.77 -12.82
N LEU A 137 -2.42 -41.16 -13.01
CA LEU A 137 -2.07 -39.82 -12.47
C LEU A 137 -1.75 -38.83 -13.61
N SER A 138 -2.41 -38.98 -14.76
CA SER A 138 -2.19 -38.16 -15.94
C SER A 138 -3.45 -38.12 -16.79
N GLU A 139 -3.73 -36.98 -17.42
CA GLU A 139 -4.96 -36.75 -18.16
C GLU A 139 -4.91 -37.45 -19.54
N PRO A 140 -6.04 -38.02 -20.01
CA PRO A 140 -6.08 -38.76 -21.27
C PRO A 140 -5.91 -37.84 -22.49
N GLY A 141 -5.37 -38.39 -23.58
CA GLY A 141 -5.16 -37.65 -24.84
C GLY A 141 -3.87 -36.82 -24.91
N LEU A 142 -3.10 -36.74 -23.81
CA LEU A 142 -1.78 -36.09 -23.82
C LEU A 142 -0.76 -36.90 -24.63
N SER A 143 -0.38 -36.36 -25.80
CA SER A 143 0.63 -36.96 -26.68
C SER A 143 2.02 -36.91 -26.04
N PRO A 144 2.83 -38.00 -26.09
CA PRO A 144 4.22 -37.96 -25.65
C PRO A 144 5.00 -36.84 -26.36
N GLY A 145 5.60 -35.94 -25.58
CA GLY A 145 6.28 -34.73 -26.09
C GLY A 145 5.51 -33.42 -25.87
N ARG A 146 4.23 -33.45 -25.48
CA ARG A 146 3.56 -32.27 -24.91
C ARG A 146 4.07 -32.05 -23.47
N HIS A 147 4.87 -31.00 -23.25
CA HIS A 147 5.53 -30.68 -21.96
C HIS A 147 4.56 -30.15 -20.88
N VAL A 148 3.38 -30.74 -20.74
CA VAL A 148 2.40 -30.40 -19.69
C VAL A 148 2.92 -30.92 -18.35
N VAL A 149 2.88 -30.09 -17.30
CA VAL A 149 3.26 -30.52 -15.94
C VAL A 149 2.30 -31.60 -15.43
N SER A 150 2.83 -32.66 -14.80
CA SER A 150 1.99 -33.68 -14.16
C SER A 150 1.09 -33.05 -13.10
N PRO A 151 -0.16 -33.52 -12.91
CA PRO A 151 -1.06 -32.95 -11.90
C PRO A 151 -0.47 -33.03 -10.49
N TYR A 152 -0.51 -31.90 -9.77
CA TYR A 152 0.00 -31.77 -8.42
C TYR A 152 -0.67 -30.61 -7.69
N HIS A 153 -0.51 -30.57 -6.37
CA HIS A 153 -0.76 -29.38 -5.58
C HIS A 153 0.57 -28.66 -5.33
N ALA A 154 0.69 -27.40 -5.73
CA ALA A 154 1.91 -26.64 -5.48
C ALA A 154 2.12 -26.37 -3.99
N TYR A 155 3.39 -26.41 -3.57
CA TYR A 155 3.91 -26.35 -2.19
C TYR A 155 3.54 -27.50 -1.25
N SER A 156 2.76 -28.48 -1.70
CA SER A 156 2.53 -29.76 -1.02
C SER A 156 3.87 -30.39 -0.57
N PRO A 157 3.96 -30.97 0.64
CA PRO A 157 5.20 -31.58 1.12
C PRO A 157 5.43 -32.96 0.51
N SER A 158 6.69 -33.31 0.28
CA SER A 158 7.08 -34.65 -0.17
C SER A 158 6.85 -35.70 0.92
N GLY A 159 6.28 -36.87 0.56
CA GLY A 159 6.00 -37.94 1.50
C GLY A 159 5.46 -39.22 0.85
N SER A 160 5.58 -40.33 1.59
CA SER A 160 5.07 -41.66 1.22
C SER A 160 4.16 -42.18 2.33
N VAL A 161 2.96 -42.63 1.97
CA VAL A 161 1.94 -43.12 2.90
C VAL A 161 1.31 -44.41 2.37
N LEU A 162 1.31 -45.45 3.20
CA LEU A 162 0.52 -46.66 3.00
C LEU A 162 -0.63 -46.63 4.01
N GLY A 163 -1.87 -46.44 3.56
CA GLY A 163 -3.01 -46.19 4.46
C GLY A 163 -4.37 -46.58 3.89
N ARG A 164 -5.35 -46.74 4.79
CA ARG A 164 -6.76 -47.01 4.43
C ARG A 164 -7.38 -45.75 3.81
N PRO A 165 -8.13 -45.82 2.68
CA PRO A 165 -8.85 -44.68 2.14
C PRO A 165 -10.12 -44.38 2.95
N VAL A 166 -10.40 -43.09 3.21
CA VAL A 166 -11.66 -42.63 3.83
C VAL A 166 -12.19 -41.41 3.07
N PHE A 167 -13.48 -41.41 2.71
CA PHE A 167 -14.13 -40.27 2.09
C PHE A 167 -14.49 -39.20 3.13
N LEU A 168 -14.07 -37.95 2.88
CA LEU A 168 -14.16 -36.82 3.82
C LEU A 168 -15.19 -35.76 3.38
N ASN A 169 -16.00 -36.04 2.35
CA ASN A 169 -16.85 -35.05 1.69
C ASN A 169 -16.02 -33.82 1.26
N TYR A 170 -16.40 -32.61 1.65
CA TYR A 170 -15.64 -31.39 1.35
C TYR A 170 -14.50 -31.11 2.34
N GLY A 171 -14.35 -31.90 3.42
CA GLY A 171 -13.33 -31.68 4.45
C GLY A 171 -13.66 -30.55 5.44
N ARG A 172 -14.95 -30.24 5.65
CA ARG A 172 -15.39 -29.20 6.60
C ARG A 172 -15.43 -29.75 8.03
N GLY A 173 -15.36 -28.91 9.05
CA GLY A 173 -15.47 -29.34 10.46
C GLY A 173 -16.74 -30.15 10.75
N GLN A 174 -17.86 -29.76 10.14
CA GLN A 174 -19.13 -30.50 10.18
C GLN A 174 -19.03 -31.92 9.58
N ASP A 175 -18.20 -32.11 8.55
CA ASP A 175 -18.06 -33.40 7.87
C ASP A 175 -17.26 -34.39 8.74
N TYR A 176 -16.19 -33.94 9.40
CA TYR A 176 -15.46 -34.76 10.39
C TYR A 176 -16.32 -35.08 11.62
N ALA A 177 -17.10 -34.12 12.12
CA ALA A 177 -18.02 -34.35 13.23
C ALA A 177 -19.08 -35.41 12.90
N GLU A 178 -19.58 -35.45 11.66
CA GLU A 178 -20.52 -36.47 11.20
C GLU A 178 -19.84 -37.84 11.02
N LEU A 179 -18.62 -37.91 10.48
CA LEU A 179 -17.83 -39.16 10.45
C LEU A 179 -17.60 -39.73 11.85
N GLY A 180 -17.27 -38.88 12.83
CA GLY A 180 -17.11 -39.26 14.22
C GLY A 180 -18.38 -39.86 14.85
N LYS A 181 -19.55 -39.24 14.63
CA LYS A 181 -20.86 -39.79 15.06
C LYS A 181 -21.14 -41.16 14.47
N ASN A 182 -20.72 -41.40 13.22
CA ASN A 182 -20.89 -42.66 12.52
C ASN A 182 -19.75 -43.67 12.78
N GLY A 183 -18.87 -43.40 13.75
CA GLY A 183 -17.81 -44.32 14.20
C GLY A 183 -16.63 -44.48 13.22
N VAL A 184 -16.43 -43.54 12.29
CA VAL A 184 -15.38 -43.61 11.28
C VAL A 184 -14.10 -42.92 11.79
N GLU A 185 -13.07 -43.72 12.06
CA GLU A 185 -11.74 -43.22 12.40
C GLU A 185 -10.98 -42.70 11.15
N VAL A 186 -10.52 -41.45 11.21
CA VAL A 186 -9.74 -40.79 10.13
C VAL A 186 -8.24 -40.72 10.42
N LYS A 187 -7.80 -41.10 11.62
CA LYS A 187 -6.39 -41.00 12.03
C LYS A 187 -5.51 -41.98 11.25
N GLY A 188 -4.45 -41.49 10.63
CA GLY A 188 -3.53 -42.28 9.80
C GLY A 188 -4.14 -42.76 8.47
N CYS A 189 -5.31 -42.24 8.06
CA CYS A 189 -5.94 -42.60 6.79
C CYS A 189 -5.36 -41.79 5.61
N ILE A 190 -5.71 -42.20 4.39
CA ILE A 190 -5.61 -41.35 3.20
C ILE A 190 -7.00 -40.77 2.93
N GLY A 191 -7.13 -39.46 3.13
CA GLY A 191 -8.38 -38.73 2.97
C GLY A 191 -8.71 -38.50 1.50
N ILE A 192 -9.90 -38.91 1.07
CA ILE A 192 -10.44 -38.60 -0.26
C ILE A 192 -11.41 -37.43 -0.11
N VAL A 193 -11.03 -36.27 -0.63
CA VAL A 193 -11.76 -35.00 -0.51
C VAL A 193 -12.30 -34.60 -1.88
N ARG A 194 -13.54 -34.11 -1.93
CA ARG A 194 -14.04 -33.43 -3.14
C ARG A 194 -13.87 -31.92 -3.04
N ARG A 195 -13.47 -31.30 -4.15
CA ARG A 195 -13.31 -29.84 -4.28
C ARG A 195 -14.65 -29.12 -4.08
N GLY A 196 -14.59 -27.89 -3.56
CA GLY A 196 -15.76 -27.02 -3.37
C GLY A 196 -16.20 -26.91 -1.90
N GLY A 197 -17.49 -26.72 -1.67
CA GLY A 197 -18.08 -26.69 -0.32
C GLY A 197 -17.73 -25.47 0.53
N GLY A 198 -17.18 -24.40 -0.06
CA GLY A 198 -16.81 -23.15 0.62
C GLY A 198 -15.38 -23.09 1.15
N LEU A 199 -14.57 -24.15 0.99
CA LEU A 199 -13.18 -24.19 1.43
C LEU A 199 -12.18 -23.93 0.28
N SER A 200 -11.02 -23.35 0.59
CA SER A 200 -9.87 -23.35 -0.32
C SER A 200 -9.23 -24.75 -0.40
N ARG A 201 -8.27 -24.92 -1.31
CA ARG A 201 -7.48 -26.16 -1.40
C ARG A 201 -6.59 -26.35 -0.16
N ASN A 202 -6.06 -25.26 0.40
CA ASN A 202 -5.28 -25.25 1.64
C ASN A 202 -6.15 -25.66 2.85
N ASP A 203 -7.30 -25.01 3.07
CA ASP A 203 -8.16 -25.26 4.24
C ASP A 203 -8.56 -26.72 4.38
N ALA A 204 -8.93 -27.37 3.27
CA ALA A 204 -9.33 -28.78 3.27
C ALA A 204 -8.16 -29.72 3.62
N VAL A 205 -6.92 -29.35 3.28
CA VAL A 205 -5.71 -30.12 3.63
C VAL A 205 -5.28 -29.82 5.07
N GLU A 206 -5.35 -28.59 5.54
CA GLU A 206 -5.05 -28.23 6.93
C GLU A 206 -6.08 -28.81 7.91
N LYS A 207 -7.37 -28.72 7.62
CA LYS A 207 -8.44 -29.34 8.43
C LYS A 207 -8.32 -30.88 8.40
N ALA A 208 -7.83 -31.50 7.33
CA ALA A 208 -7.49 -32.93 7.32
C ALA A 208 -6.28 -33.26 8.21
N ALA A 209 -5.19 -32.50 8.11
CA ALA A 209 -3.99 -32.67 8.93
C ALA A 209 -4.31 -32.52 10.43
N ALA A 210 -5.14 -31.55 10.81
CA ALA A 210 -5.59 -31.33 12.19
C ALA A 210 -6.36 -32.52 12.78
N HIS A 211 -7.10 -33.28 11.95
CA HIS A 211 -7.77 -34.52 12.36
C HIS A 211 -6.85 -35.76 12.29
N GLY A 212 -5.57 -35.59 11.97
CA GLY A 212 -4.57 -36.67 11.93
C GLY A 212 -4.64 -37.56 10.68
N VAL A 213 -5.24 -37.07 9.59
CA VAL A 213 -5.17 -37.70 8.26
C VAL A 213 -3.71 -37.67 7.78
N ALA A 214 -3.21 -38.76 7.19
CA ALA A 214 -1.79 -38.87 6.81
C ALA A 214 -1.48 -38.35 5.40
N ALA A 215 -2.46 -38.35 4.49
CA ALA A 215 -2.34 -37.78 3.14
C ALA A 215 -3.71 -37.40 2.59
N VAL A 216 -3.78 -36.46 1.64
CA VAL A 216 -5.04 -36.02 1.01
C VAL A 216 -5.00 -36.19 -0.51
N LEU A 217 -5.95 -36.94 -1.06
CA LEU A 217 -6.24 -36.99 -2.49
C LEU A 217 -7.50 -36.16 -2.75
N MET A 218 -7.38 -35.11 -3.56
CA MET A 218 -8.49 -34.22 -3.90
C MET A 218 -9.01 -34.51 -5.32
N TYR A 219 -10.33 -34.46 -5.53
CA TYR A 219 -10.92 -34.60 -6.87
C TYR A 219 -12.05 -33.60 -7.08
N THR A 220 -12.36 -33.29 -8.35
CA THR A 220 -13.42 -32.35 -8.72
C THR A 220 -14.57 -33.12 -9.38
N GLU A 221 -15.82 -32.80 -9.02
CA GLU A 221 -17.01 -33.46 -9.59
C GLU A 221 -17.48 -32.76 -10.87
N GLY A 222 -17.50 -33.51 -11.98
CA GLY A 222 -18.09 -33.08 -13.25
C GLY A 222 -18.30 -34.27 -14.18
N GLU A 223 -19.38 -34.26 -14.96
CA GLU A 223 -19.70 -35.38 -15.87
C GLU A 223 -19.03 -35.22 -17.25
N GLU A 224 -18.79 -33.99 -17.70
CA GLU A 224 -18.31 -33.69 -19.05
C GLU A 224 -16.80 -33.92 -19.24
N PHE A 225 -15.98 -33.71 -18.20
CA PHE A 225 -14.51 -33.78 -18.26
C PHE A 225 -13.91 -34.67 -17.14
N ARG A 226 -14.53 -35.83 -16.87
CA ARG A 226 -14.16 -36.76 -15.77
C ARG A 226 -12.69 -37.18 -15.68
N GLY A 227 -11.97 -37.17 -16.82
CA GLY A 227 -10.55 -37.49 -16.91
C GLY A 227 -9.59 -36.31 -16.60
N GLY A 228 -10.12 -35.09 -16.43
CA GLY A 228 -9.35 -33.89 -16.06
C GLY A 228 -8.84 -33.94 -14.62
N VAL A 229 -7.76 -33.21 -14.35
CA VAL A 229 -7.22 -33.07 -12.99
C VAL A 229 -6.89 -31.62 -12.68
N GLU A 230 -7.73 -31.01 -11.84
CA GLU A 230 -7.58 -29.64 -11.33
C GLU A 230 -6.27 -29.51 -10.53
N ARG A 231 -5.31 -28.74 -11.04
CA ARG A 231 -4.09 -28.35 -10.31
C ARG A 231 -4.37 -27.16 -9.38
N GLY A 232 -3.36 -26.68 -8.66
CA GLY A 232 -3.50 -25.47 -7.85
C GLY A 232 -2.50 -25.39 -6.70
N THR A 233 -2.32 -24.19 -6.16
CA THR A 233 -1.59 -23.98 -4.90
C THR A 233 -2.35 -24.54 -3.69
N VAL A 234 -1.62 -25.08 -2.71
CA VAL A 234 -2.09 -25.33 -1.33
C VAL A 234 -1.30 -24.50 -0.30
N MET A 235 -0.57 -23.47 -0.76
CA MET A 235 0.01 -22.46 0.12
C MET A 235 -1.09 -21.66 0.82
N LYS A 236 -0.80 -21.18 2.03
CA LYS A 236 -1.64 -20.26 2.80
C LYS A 236 -1.20 -18.82 2.58
N GLY A 237 -2.15 -17.93 2.30
CA GLY A 237 -1.88 -16.53 1.98
C GLY A 237 -1.32 -16.31 0.57
N VAL A 238 -0.76 -15.12 0.33
CA VAL A 238 -0.32 -14.63 -0.98
C VAL A 238 1.10 -14.04 -0.94
N GLY A 239 1.68 -13.73 -2.10
CA GLY A 239 3.04 -13.24 -2.26
C GLY A 239 4.11 -14.33 -2.16
N ASP A 240 5.38 -13.98 -2.38
CA ASP A 240 6.48 -14.93 -2.20
C ASP A 240 6.51 -15.38 -0.73
N PRO A 241 6.42 -16.69 -0.44
CA PRO A 241 6.47 -17.17 0.93
C PRO A 241 7.78 -16.81 1.66
N LEU A 242 8.85 -16.42 0.95
CA LEU A 242 10.11 -15.96 1.55
C LEU A 242 10.18 -14.47 1.89
N SER A 243 9.20 -13.65 1.48
CA SER A 243 9.15 -12.21 1.79
C SER A 243 7.73 -11.77 2.16
N PRO A 244 7.15 -12.31 3.26
CA PRO A 244 5.74 -12.15 3.59
C PRO A 244 5.38 -10.74 4.09
N GLY A 245 5.01 -9.84 3.19
CA GLY A 245 4.58 -8.47 3.49
C GLY A 245 5.55 -7.37 3.04
N TRP A 246 6.57 -7.72 2.27
CA TRP A 246 7.53 -6.78 1.65
C TRP A 246 8.08 -7.38 0.36
N ALA A 247 8.32 -6.56 -0.65
CA ALA A 247 8.80 -7.09 -1.92
C ALA A 247 10.21 -7.72 -1.81
N GLY A 248 10.34 -8.93 -2.34
CA GLY A 248 11.59 -9.67 -2.42
C GLY A 248 12.52 -9.15 -3.52
N VAL A 249 13.01 -7.93 -3.36
CA VAL A 249 14.01 -7.32 -4.26
C VAL A 249 15.37 -8.05 -4.20
N ASP A 250 16.14 -7.98 -5.29
CA ASP A 250 17.47 -8.57 -5.35
C ASP A 250 18.41 -7.89 -4.32
N GLY A 251 19.04 -8.70 -3.46
CA GLY A 251 19.84 -8.22 -2.33
C GLY A 251 19.03 -7.75 -1.10
N GLY A 252 17.70 -7.78 -1.16
CA GLY A 252 16.82 -7.46 -0.03
C GLY A 252 16.71 -8.58 1.01
N GLU A 253 15.99 -8.29 2.10
CA GLU A 253 15.72 -9.28 3.15
C GLU A 253 14.78 -10.40 2.64
N ARG A 254 15.17 -11.65 2.92
CA ARG A 254 14.41 -12.85 2.58
C ARG A 254 14.53 -13.85 3.73
N LEU A 255 13.39 -14.40 4.16
CA LEU A 255 13.32 -15.46 5.15
C LEU A 255 13.89 -16.78 4.61
N LYS A 256 14.19 -17.71 5.51
CA LYS A 256 14.74 -19.03 5.15
C LYS A 256 13.61 -20.06 5.05
N LEU A 257 13.80 -21.10 4.23
CA LEU A 257 12.86 -22.23 4.08
C LEU A 257 12.48 -22.99 5.37
N HIS A 258 13.19 -22.72 6.48
CA HIS A 258 12.96 -23.31 7.80
C HIS A 258 12.57 -22.27 8.86
N ASP A 259 12.28 -21.03 8.45
CA ASP A 259 11.73 -20.02 9.33
C ASP A 259 10.25 -20.35 9.65
N PRO A 260 9.78 -20.21 10.91
CA PRO A 260 8.40 -20.51 11.28
C PRO A 260 7.36 -19.86 10.35
N LEU A 261 7.52 -18.56 10.03
CA LEU A 261 6.58 -17.81 9.19
C LEU A 261 6.51 -18.33 7.74
N VAL A 262 7.58 -18.97 7.28
CA VAL A 262 7.64 -19.63 5.96
C VAL A 262 7.04 -21.03 6.04
N THR A 263 7.35 -21.79 7.10
CA THR A 263 6.84 -23.17 7.25
C THR A 263 5.35 -23.23 7.54
N GLU A 264 4.80 -22.26 8.27
CA GLU A 264 3.36 -22.15 8.59
C GLU A 264 2.50 -21.79 7.36
N ARG A 265 3.12 -21.35 6.25
CA ARG A 265 2.43 -21.14 4.96
C ARG A 265 2.22 -22.44 4.17
N PHE A 266 2.77 -23.58 4.59
CA PHE A 266 2.71 -24.84 3.85
C PHE A 266 2.00 -25.95 4.65
N PRO A 267 1.18 -26.80 4.00
CA PRO A 267 0.51 -27.89 4.69
C PRO A 267 1.50 -28.97 5.14
N ASN A 268 1.26 -29.55 6.31
CA ASN A 268 2.16 -30.54 6.93
C ASN A 268 1.89 -32.00 6.50
N VAL A 269 0.97 -32.24 5.56
CA VAL A 269 0.64 -33.58 5.04
C VAL A 269 0.70 -33.59 3.50
N PRO A 270 1.23 -34.65 2.87
CA PRO A 270 1.32 -34.74 1.41
C PRO A 270 -0.09 -34.77 0.81
N SER A 271 -0.32 -33.90 -0.19
CA SER A 271 -1.56 -33.84 -0.94
C SER A 271 -1.34 -33.78 -2.45
N MET A 272 -2.30 -34.30 -3.21
CA MET A 272 -2.25 -34.36 -4.68
C MET A 272 -3.67 -34.42 -5.26
N PRO A 273 -3.94 -33.78 -6.41
CA PRO A 273 -5.22 -33.91 -7.09
C PRO A 273 -5.26 -35.19 -7.95
N VAL A 274 -6.45 -35.74 -8.14
CA VAL A 274 -6.73 -36.94 -8.96
C VAL A 274 -8.00 -36.74 -9.78
N SER A 275 -8.14 -37.47 -10.89
CA SER A 275 -9.33 -37.38 -11.75
C SER A 275 -10.58 -37.96 -11.08
N ALA A 276 -11.76 -37.53 -11.52
CA ALA A 276 -13.03 -38.06 -11.02
C ALA A 276 -13.15 -39.58 -11.24
N ASP A 277 -12.63 -40.10 -12.37
CA ASP A 277 -12.55 -41.54 -12.63
C ASP A 277 -11.63 -42.27 -11.63
N THR A 278 -10.50 -41.66 -11.24
CA THR A 278 -9.59 -42.21 -10.22
C THR A 278 -10.26 -42.25 -8.85
N ALA A 279 -10.97 -41.18 -8.49
CA ALA A 279 -11.76 -41.12 -7.27
C ALA A 279 -12.89 -42.17 -7.27
N GLU A 280 -13.65 -42.33 -8.36
CA GLU A 280 -14.70 -43.35 -8.45
C GLU A 280 -14.17 -44.79 -8.30
N ILE A 281 -12.92 -45.10 -8.70
CA ILE A 281 -12.31 -46.43 -8.45
C ILE A 281 -12.05 -46.66 -6.95
N ILE A 282 -11.57 -45.62 -6.24
CA ILE A 282 -11.28 -45.68 -4.80
C ILE A 282 -12.58 -45.71 -3.97
N LEU A 283 -13.58 -44.94 -4.38
CA LEU A 283 -14.85 -44.73 -3.65
C LEU A 283 -15.88 -45.82 -3.96
N GLY A 284 -15.98 -46.26 -5.21
CA GLY A 284 -16.95 -47.25 -5.67
C GLY A 284 -16.69 -48.68 -5.17
N SER A 285 -15.59 -48.91 -4.46
CA SER A 285 -15.26 -50.18 -3.80
C SER A 285 -15.64 -50.22 -2.31
N MET A 286 -16.18 -49.14 -1.72
CA MET A 286 -16.43 -49.03 -0.27
C MET A 286 -17.63 -49.87 0.22
N GLU A 287 -17.41 -50.79 1.18
CA GLU A 287 -18.38 -51.83 1.62
C GLU A 287 -19.11 -51.62 2.98
N LEU A 288 -18.60 -50.82 3.93
CA LEU A 288 -19.08 -50.72 5.34
C LEU A 288 -20.22 -49.69 5.54
N SER A 289 -19.93 -48.54 6.14
CA SER A 289 -20.93 -47.64 6.72
C SER A 289 -21.55 -46.74 5.67
N ARG A 290 -22.89 -46.66 5.58
CA ARG A 290 -23.54 -45.76 4.61
C ARG A 290 -23.18 -44.30 4.93
N VAL A 291 -22.67 -43.58 3.93
CA VAL A 291 -22.45 -42.12 4.07
C VAL A 291 -23.79 -41.40 4.24
N PRO A 292 -23.80 -40.24 4.95
CA PRO A 292 -25.00 -39.44 5.20
C PRO A 292 -25.85 -39.24 3.93
N LYS A 293 -27.18 -39.27 4.07
CA LYS A 293 -28.10 -39.17 2.92
C LYS A 293 -27.84 -37.90 2.10
N GLN A 294 -27.64 -36.78 2.80
CA GLN A 294 -27.30 -35.47 2.23
C GLN A 294 -26.04 -35.50 1.36
N TRP A 295 -25.01 -36.28 1.74
CA TRP A 295 -23.79 -36.38 0.94
C TRP A 295 -24.07 -37.08 -0.39
N ARG A 296 -24.82 -38.20 -0.37
CA ARG A 296 -25.17 -38.98 -1.56
C ARG A 296 -26.11 -38.26 -2.52
N GLU A 297 -27.07 -37.49 -1.99
CA GLU A 297 -27.97 -36.65 -2.79
C GLU A 297 -27.24 -35.45 -3.41
N ALA A 298 -26.10 -35.04 -2.83
CA ALA A 298 -25.25 -33.95 -3.30
C ALA A 298 -24.06 -34.39 -4.18
N VAL A 299 -23.91 -35.68 -4.51
CA VAL A 299 -22.96 -36.13 -5.55
C VAL A 299 -23.70 -36.16 -6.89
N LYS A 300 -23.11 -35.54 -7.92
CA LYS A 300 -23.74 -35.47 -9.25
C LYS A 300 -23.64 -36.80 -10.01
N SER A 301 -22.43 -37.34 -10.15
CA SER A 301 -22.19 -38.58 -10.91
C SER A 301 -22.45 -39.86 -10.11
N SER A 302 -22.94 -40.91 -10.78
CA SER A 302 -23.01 -42.28 -10.22
C SER A 302 -23.76 -42.41 -8.86
N ARG A 303 -24.96 -41.84 -8.74
CA ARG A 303 -25.84 -41.96 -7.54
C ARG A 303 -25.99 -43.39 -6.98
N ASP A 304 -25.96 -44.41 -7.84
CA ASP A 304 -26.09 -45.81 -7.45
C ASP A 304 -24.78 -46.46 -6.97
N LYS A 305 -23.62 -45.85 -7.22
CA LYS A 305 -22.30 -46.32 -6.72
C LYS A 305 -21.87 -45.62 -5.44
N PHE A 306 -22.23 -44.35 -5.24
CA PHE A 306 -21.88 -43.58 -4.05
C PHE A 306 -22.70 -44.02 -2.83
N GLY A 307 -22.23 -45.07 -2.15
CA GLY A 307 -22.96 -45.72 -1.06
C GLY A 307 -22.40 -45.51 0.35
N ARG A 308 -21.08 -45.60 0.54
CA ARG A 308 -20.48 -45.96 1.84
C ARG A 308 -19.10 -45.33 2.09
N ALA A 309 -18.67 -45.30 3.37
CA ALA A 309 -17.36 -44.86 3.83
C ALA A 309 -16.51 -46.06 4.28
N GLY A 310 -15.52 -46.41 3.46
CA GLY A 310 -14.62 -47.56 3.65
C GLY A 310 -15.33 -48.93 3.57
N PRO A 311 -14.57 -50.05 3.57
CA PRO A 311 -13.21 -50.15 3.06
C PRO A 311 -13.28 -50.22 1.53
N GLY A 312 -12.52 -49.39 0.83
CA GLY A 312 -12.41 -49.44 -0.64
C GLY A 312 -11.39 -50.52 -1.04
N PRO A 313 -10.32 -50.20 -1.79
CA PRO A 313 -9.08 -50.95 -1.60
C PRO A 313 -8.70 -50.91 -0.11
N ASP A 314 -8.25 -52.03 0.47
CA ASP A 314 -7.88 -52.08 1.89
C ASP A 314 -6.74 -51.11 2.21
N LEU A 315 -5.83 -50.92 1.25
CA LEU A 315 -4.71 -49.99 1.33
C LEU A 315 -4.52 -49.25 0.01
N LEU A 316 -4.30 -47.94 0.11
CA LEU A 316 -3.64 -47.14 -0.92
C LEU A 316 -2.18 -46.96 -0.54
N ASN A 317 -1.28 -47.26 -1.47
CA ASN A 317 0.12 -46.86 -1.44
C ASN A 317 0.27 -45.59 -2.27
N PHE A 318 0.47 -44.46 -1.60
CA PHE A 318 0.66 -43.14 -2.19
C PHE A 318 2.08 -42.65 -1.93
N THR A 319 2.70 -42.04 -2.95
CA THR A 319 3.93 -41.26 -2.80
C THR A 319 3.85 -40.04 -3.68
N TYR A 320 4.25 -38.90 -3.13
CA TYR A 320 4.44 -37.64 -3.83
C TYR A 320 5.81 -37.06 -3.45
N MET A 321 6.54 -36.57 -4.45
CA MET A 321 7.79 -35.85 -4.27
C MET A 321 7.75 -34.59 -5.14
N GLY A 322 7.92 -33.44 -4.52
CA GLY A 322 8.10 -32.15 -5.17
C GLY A 322 9.37 -31.43 -4.69
N GLU A 323 9.85 -30.49 -5.50
CA GLU A 323 10.87 -29.51 -5.11
C GLU A 323 10.23 -28.15 -4.81
N LYS A 324 10.83 -27.40 -3.88
CA LYS A 324 10.63 -25.94 -3.73
C LYS A 324 11.91 -25.28 -4.26
N LYS A 325 11.78 -24.29 -5.14
CA LYS A 325 12.87 -23.83 -6.01
C LYS A 325 12.75 -22.34 -6.31
N MET A 326 13.85 -21.62 -6.21
CA MET A 326 13.91 -20.22 -6.65
C MET A 326 13.85 -20.16 -8.18
N ALA A 327 12.98 -19.32 -8.71
CA ALA A 327 12.83 -19.05 -10.14
C ALA A 327 12.58 -17.56 -10.37
N THR A 328 13.04 -17.03 -11.51
CA THR A 328 12.74 -15.65 -11.89
C THR A 328 11.40 -15.60 -12.63
N ILE A 329 10.52 -14.70 -12.20
CA ILE A 329 9.23 -14.39 -12.81
C ILE A 329 9.30 -12.99 -13.45
N HIS A 330 8.47 -12.76 -14.46
CA HIS A 330 8.56 -11.61 -15.36
C HIS A 330 7.23 -10.88 -15.50
N ASN A 331 7.03 -9.84 -14.69
CA ASN A 331 5.89 -8.92 -14.86
C ASN A 331 6.20 -7.97 -16.03
N ILE A 332 5.31 -7.89 -17.03
CA ILE A 332 5.44 -6.99 -18.19
C ILE A 332 4.48 -5.80 -18.03
N PHE A 333 4.93 -4.58 -18.34
CA PHE A 333 4.10 -3.37 -18.22
C PHE A 333 4.11 -2.53 -19.47
N VAL A 334 3.02 -1.80 -19.71
CA VAL A 334 2.97 -0.63 -20.58
C VAL A 334 2.59 0.60 -19.77
N VAL A 335 3.23 1.73 -20.07
CA VAL A 335 2.86 3.05 -19.56
C VAL A 335 2.36 3.92 -20.72
N ILE A 336 1.12 4.41 -20.62
CA ILE A 336 0.59 5.47 -21.48
C ILE A 336 0.47 6.73 -20.61
N ARG A 337 1.49 7.58 -20.66
CA ARG A 337 1.62 8.76 -19.80
C ARG A 337 0.49 9.78 -20.06
N GLY A 338 -0.16 10.24 -18.99
CA GLY A 338 -1.19 11.29 -19.05
C GLY A 338 -0.60 12.68 -19.28
N LEU A 339 -1.40 13.59 -19.86
CA LEU A 339 -0.95 14.96 -20.16
C LEU A 339 -1.21 15.98 -19.05
N GLU A 340 -2.30 15.86 -18.30
CA GLU A 340 -2.70 16.85 -17.28
C GLU A 340 -2.46 16.35 -15.84
N GLU A 341 -2.67 15.05 -15.60
CA GLU A 341 -2.49 14.38 -14.32
C GLU A 341 -1.57 13.15 -14.48
N PRO A 342 -0.32 13.31 -14.96
CA PRO A 342 0.61 12.19 -15.20
C PRO A 342 0.92 11.38 -13.94
N ASP A 343 0.72 11.96 -12.75
CA ASP A 343 0.92 11.36 -11.44
C ASP A 343 -0.34 10.65 -10.89
N ARG A 344 -1.40 10.49 -11.69
CA ARG A 344 -2.56 9.66 -11.35
C ARG A 344 -2.58 8.44 -12.27
N PHE A 345 -2.72 7.25 -11.68
CA PHE A 345 -2.57 5.97 -12.35
C PHE A 345 -3.90 5.21 -12.42
N VAL A 346 -4.36 4.92 -13.64
CA VAL A 346 -5.44 3.94 -13.91
C VAL A 346 -4.77 2.64 -14.33
N LEU A 347 -4.94 1.57 -13.56
CA LEU A 347 -4.27 0.30 -13.79
C LEU A 347 -5.23 -0.72 -14.42
N LEU A 348 -4.75 -1.48 -15.40
CA LEU A 348 -5.42 -2.65 -15.97
C LEU A 348 -4.49 -3.85 -15.75
N GLY A 349 -5.00 -4.98 -15.28
CA GLY A 349 -4.16 -6.14 -14.99
C GLY A 349 -4.81 -7.50 -15.23
N ASN A 350 -3.94 -8.48 -15.46
CA ASN A 350 -4.23 -9.86 -15.85
C ASN A 350 -2.93 -10.68 -15.67
N HIS A 351 -2.97 -11.87 -15.07
CA HIS A 351 -1.82 -12.78 -15.11
C HIS A 351 -1.67 -13.47 -16.46
N ARG A 352 -0.57 -14.20 -16.64
CA ARG A 352 -0.19 -14.81 -17.92
C ARG A 352 0.24 -16.26 -17.79
N ASP A 353 0.85 -16.61 -16.67
CA ASP A 353 1.20 -17.98 -16.34
C ASP A 353 -0.06 -18.82 -16.12
N ALA A 354 0.02 -20.10 -16.49
CA ALA A 354 -1.05 -21.08 -16.34
C ALA A 354 -0.47 -22.44 -15.97
N TRP A 355 -1.23 -23.27 -15.25
CA TRP A 355 -0.85 -24.66 -14.99
C TRP A 355 -0.55 -25.47 -16.25
N THR A 356 -1.26 -25.19 -17.34
CA THR A 356 -1.18 -25.93 -18.61
C THR A 356 -1.06 -24.94 -19.78
N TYR A 357 -1.95 -24.96 -20.77
CA TYR A 357 -1.99 -23.99 -21.87
C TYR A 357 -2.78 -22.73 -21.48
N GLY A 358 -3.82 -22.90 -20.66
CA GLY A 358 -4.52 -21.80 -20.01
C GLY A 358 -5.28 -20.87 -20.96
N ALA A 359 -6.17 -21.41 -21.79
CA ALA A 359 -6.85 -20.65 -22.83
C ALA A 359 -8.05 -19.85 -22.31
N VAL A 360 -8.75 -20.36 -21.31
CA VAL A 360 -9.60 -19.56 -20.44
C VAL A 360 -8.70 -18.81 -19.46
N ASP A 361 -7.87 -19.56 -18.76
CA ASP A 361 -7.20 -19.16 -17.52
C ASP A 361 -5.68 -19.08 -17.71
N PRO A 362 -5.07 -17.89 -17.83
CA PRO A 362 -5.67 -16.54 -17.90
C PRO A 362 -5.75 -15.97 -19.32
N ASN A 363 -5.37 -16.73 -20.36
CA ASN A 363 -4.99 -16.11 -21.64
C ASN A 363 -6.17 -15.56 -22.45
N SER A 364 -7.42 -15.82 -22.03
CA SER A 364 -8.59 -15.08 -22.53
C SER A 364 -8.53 -13.60 -22.13
N GLY A 365 -8.13 -13.30 -20.89
CA GLY A 365 -7.81 -11.95 -20.41
C GLY A 365 -6.53 -11.39 -21.00
N THR A 366 -5.48 -12.20 -21.17
CA THR A 366 -4.23 -11.72 -21.80
C THR A 366 -4.48 -11.33 -23.25
N SER A 367 -5.31 -12.09 -23.98
CA SER A 367 -5.77 -11.72 -25.32
C SER A 367 -6.55 -10.40 -25.32
N ALA A 368 -7.47 -10.22 -24.37
CA ALA A 368 -8.19 -8.96 -24.19
C ALA A 368 -7.26 -7.77 -23.86
N LEU A 369 -6.24 -7.96 -23.02
CA LEU A 369 -5.27 -6.93 -22.63
C LEU A 369 -4.47 -6.44 -23.85
N LEU A 370 -4.00 -7.36 -24.69
CA LEU A 370 -3.31 -7.06 -25.94
C LEU A 370 -4.23 -6.30 -26.92
N ASP A 371 -5.52 -6.64 -26.98
CA ASP A 371 -6.48 -5.94 -27.86
C ASP A 371 -6.86 -4.54 -27.34
N VAL A 372 -7.01 -4.37 -26.01
CA VAL A 372 -7.21 -3.06 -25.38
C VAL A 372 -6.00 -2.15 -25.64
N ALA A 373 -4.77 -2.65 -25.44
CA ALA A 373 -3.54 -1.92 -25.75
C ALA A 373 -3.44 -1.55 -27.25
N ARG A 374 -3.81 -2.47 -28.17
CA ARG A 374 -3.89 -2.20 -29.62
C ARG A 374 -4.86 -1.06 -29.93
N ARG A 375 -6.06 -1.07 -29.34
CA ARG A 375 -7.09 -0.03 -29.56
C ARG A 375 -6.62 1.34 -29.03
N PHE A 376 -6.03 1.38 -27.84
CA PHE A 376 -5.44 2.62 -27.31
C PHE A 376 -4.29 3.14 -28.19
N ALA A 377 -3.40 2.27 -28.67
CA ALA A 377 -2.36 2.67 -29.62
C ALA A 377 -2.93 3.23 -30.95
N LEU A 378 -4.05 2.70 -31.44
CA LEU A 378 -4.77 3.26 -32.59
C LEU A 378 -5.39 4.63 -32.29
N MET A 379 -5.99 4.82 -31.10
CA MET A 379 -6.51 6.12 -30.66
C MET A 379 -5.40 7.16 -30.53
N MET A 380 -4.24 6.80 -29.97
CA MET A 380 -3.08 7.69 -29.88
C MET A 380 -2.59 8.16 -31.25
N ARG A 381 -2.56 7.27 -32.25
CA ARG A 381 -2.24 7.59 -33.65
C ARG A 381 -3.28 8.49 -34.33
N LEU A 382 -4.47 8.62 -33.75
CA LEU A 382 -5.54 9.54 -34.16
C LEU A 382 -5.58 10.83 -33.33
N GLY A 383 -4.61 11.06 -32.44
CA GLY A 383 -4.48 12.29 -31.65
C GLY A 383 -5.17 12.27 -30.28
N TRP A 384 -5.61 11.11 -29.79
CA TRP A 384 -5.97 10.96 -28.38
C TRP A 384 -4.72 10.93 -27.50
N SER A 385 -4.83 11.43 -26.28
CA SER A 385 -3.84 11.28 -25.21
C SER A 385 -4.58 11.48 -23.89
N PRO A 386 -4.42 10.57 -22.90
CA PRO A 386 -5.28 10.58 -21.74
C PRO A 386 -4.98 11.74 -20.78
N ARG A 387 -5.97 12.11 -19.94
CA ARG A 387 -5.75 13.10 -18.87
C ARG A 387 -4.78 12.52 -17.83
N ARG A 388 -5.02 11.27 -17.39
CA ARG A 388 -4.25 10.51 -16.39
C ARG A 388 -3.36 9.46 -17.05
N THR A 389 -2.35 8.97 -16.34
CA THR A 389 -1.50 7.88 -16.84
C THR A 389 -2.25 6.54 -16.76
N ILE A 390 -2.25 5.78 -17.84
CA ILE A 390 -2.74 4.40 -17.87
C ILE A 390 -1.56 3.44 -17.76
N ILE A 391 -1.67 2.42 -16.90
CA ILE A 391 -0.68 1.35 -16.76
C ILE A 391 -1.38 0.03 -17.10
N LEU A 392 -0.86 -0.71 -18.09
CA LEU A 392 -1.30 -2.08 -18.36
C LEU A 392 -0.27 -3.05 -17.81
N GLY A 393 -0.68 -4.04 -17.02
CA GLY A 393 0.19 -5.05 -16.41
C GLY A 393 -0.16 -6.47 -16.85
N SER A 394 0.86 -7.26 -17.17
CA SER A 394 0.77 -8.71 -17.38
C SER A 394 1.60 -9.41 -16.31
N TRP A 395 0.91 -9.97 -15.32
CA TRP A 395 1.52 -10.58 -14.13
C TRP A 395 2.04 -12.01 -14.41
N ASP A 396 2.79 -12.57 -13.45
CA ASP A 396 3.44 -13.88 -13.53
C ASP A 396 3.45 -14.53 -12.11
N ALA A 397 3.40 -15.85 -12.03
CA ALA A 397 3.17 -16.62 -10.81
C ALA A 397 1.91 -16.23 -10.01
N GLU A 398 0.79 -15.91 -10.68
CA GLU A 398 -0.50 -15.80 -9.96
C GLU A 398 -0.90 -17.16 -9.40
N GLU A 399 -0.79 -18.21 -10.23
CA GLU A 399 -1.23 -19.60 -9.95
C GLU A 399 -0.63 -20.18 -8.64
N PHE A 400 0.50 -19.60 -8.24
CA PHE A 400 1.28 -19.95 -7.06
C PHE A 400 0.90 -19.15 -5.79
N GLY A 401 0.03 -18.14 -5.90
CA GLY A 401 -0.49 -17.32 -4.81
C GLY A 401 -0.40 -15.80 -5.06
N MET A 402 -0.89 -15.29 -6.21
CA MET A 402 -0.83 -13.87 -6.60
C MET A 402 0.59 -13.27 -6.48
N ILE A 403 1.64 -14.03 -6.83
CA ILE A 403 3.01 -13.66 -6.44
C ILE A 403 3.47 -12.42 -7.22
N GLY A 404 3.39 -12.40 -8.54
CA GLY A 404 3.88 -11.28 -9.34
C GLY A 404 3.17 -9.95 -9.06
N SER A 405 1.86 -9.96 -8.86
CA SER A 405 1.08 -8.77 -8.49
C SER A 405 1.35 -8.33 -7.05
N THR A 406 1.40 -9.26 -6.08
CA THR A 406 1.72 -8.95 -4.68
C THR A 406 3.10 -8.33 -4.54
N GLU A 407 4.12 -8.98 -5.09
CA GLU A 407 5.51 -8.51 -5.06
C GLU A 407 5.68 -7.13 -5.70
N TRP A 408 4.91 -6.82 -6.74
CA TRP A 408 4.93 -5.50 -7.36
C TRP A 408 4.14 -4.46 -6.55
N VAL A 409 3.00 -4.83 -5.95
CA VAL A 409 2.22 -3.93 -5.09
C VAL A 409 3.02 -3.55 -3.85
N GLU A 410 3.62 -4.53 -3.16
CA GLU A 410 4.45 -4.31 -1.97
C GLU A 410 5.63 -3.38 -2.26
N LYS A 411 6.30 -3.56 -3.41
CA LYS A 411 7.38 -2.69 -3.90
C LYS A 411 6.94 -1.25 -4.14
N ASN A 412 5.66 -1.04 -4.44
CA ASN A 412 5.11 0.24 -4.87
C ASN A 412 4.11 0.87 -3.88
N LEU A 413 3.94 0.34 -2.66
CA LEU A 413 2.87 0.73 -1.73
C LEU A 413 2.73 2.25 -1.52
N VAL A 414 3.84 2.97 -1.35
CA VAL A 414 3.83 4.44 -1.18
C VAL A 414 3.31 5.14 -2.44
N ASN A 415 3.72 4.69 -3.62
CA ASN A 415 3.22 5.22 -4.89
C ASN A 415 1.73 4.87 -5.10
N LEU A 416 1.31 3.63 -4.82
CA LEU A 416 -0.07 3.19 -5.00
C LEU A 416 -1.04 3.87 -4.02
N GLY A 417 -0.61 4.09 -2.77
CA GLY A 417 -1.35 4.87 -1.78
C GLY A 417 -1.62 6.31 -2.23
N ALA A 418 -0.64 6.96 -2.86
CA ALA A 418 -0.72 8.37 -3.25
C ALA A 418 -1.19 8.65 -4.70
N LYS A 419 -1.16 7.65 -5.59
CA LYS A 419 -1.31 7.86 -7.06
C LYS A 419 -2.31 6.93 -7.75
N ALA A 420 -2.63 5.76 -7.20
CA ALA A 420 -3.51 4.79 -7.87
C ALA A 420 -4.99 5.17 -7.75
N VAL A 421 -5.61 5.48 -8.88
CA VAL A 421 -7.03 5.80 -9.01
C VAL A 421 -7.88 4.55 -8.82
N ALA A 422 -7.62 3.53 -9.65
CA ALA A 422 -8.31 2.25 -9.62
C ALA A 422 -7.49 1.15 -10.31
N TYR A 423 -7.80 -0.11 -9.99
CA TYR A 423 -7.29 -1.31 -10.64
C TYR A 423 -8.43 -2.07 -11.32
N LEU A 424 -8.26 -2.37 -12.61
CA LEU A 424 -9.24 -3.06 -13.45
C LEU A 424 -8.71 -4.44 -13.84
N ASN A 425 -9.14 -5.46 -13.12
CA ASN A 425 -8.79 -6.85 -13.36
C ASN A 425 -9.65 -7.44 -14.49
N VAL A 426 -9.01 -8.16 -15.40
CA VAL A 426 -9.67 -9.19 -16.22
C VAL A 426 -8.76 -10.40 -16.25
N ASP A 427 -9.10 -11.35 -15.38
CA ASP A 427 -8.51 -12.67 -15.27
C ASP A 427 -8.94 -13.53 -16.48
N CYS A 428 -9.82 -14.50 -16.27
CA CYS A 428 -10.52 -15.25 -17.30
C CYS A 428 -11.60 -14.38 -17.98
N ALA A 429 -11.26 -13.59 -19.00
CA ALA A 429 -12.23 -12.79 -19.77
C ALA A 429 -13.45 -13.59 -20.24
N VAL A 430 -13.29 -14.84 -20.67
CA VAL A 430 -14.42 -15.70 -21.07
C VAL A 430 -14.26 -17.15 -20.60
N GLN A 431 -15.16 -17.55 -19.72
CA GLN A 431 -15.37 -18.90 -19.20
C GLN A 431 -16.64 -19.54 -19.81
N GLY A 432 -17.59 -18.73 -20.30
CA GLY A 432 -18.90 -19.18 -20.80
C GLY A 432 -19.87 -18.03 -21.11
N PRO A 433 -21.20 -18.28 -21.14
CA PRO A 433 -22.21 -17.26 -21.44
C PRO A 433 -22.61 -16.39 -20.23
N GLY A 434 -23.08 -15.17 -20.52
CA GLY A 434 -23.54 -14.18 -19.52
C GLY A 434 -22.43 -13.38 -18.84
N PHE A 435 -22.60 -12.05 -18.70
CA PHE A 435 -21.61 -11.15 -18.10
C PHE A 435 -21.72 -11.12 -16.56
N PHE A 436 -20.58 -11.15 -15.89
CA PHE A 436 -20.45 -11.01 -14.44
C PHE A 436 -19.35 -10.01 -14.08
N ALA A 437 -19.51 -9.35 -12.93
CA ALA A 437 -18.53 -8.41 -12.41
C ALA A 437 -18.58 -8.31 -10.89
N ARG A 438 -17.42 -8.04 -10.31
CA ARG A 438 -17.19 -7.74 -8.91
C ARG A 438 -16.57 -6.34 -8.81
N ALA A 439 -17.03 -5.49 -7.90
CA ALA A 439 -16.49 -4.13 -7.78
C ALA A 439 -16.55 -3.59 -6.35
N THR A 440 -15.68 -2.62 -6.04
CA THR A 440 -15.90 -1.70 -4.92
C THR A 440 -17.08 -0.76 -5.25
N PRO A 441 -18.07 -0.57 -4.36
CA PRO A 441 -19.37 0.04 -4.71
C PRO A 441 -19.35 1.42 -5.37
N GLN A 442 -18.32 2.22 -5.16
CA GLN A 442 -18.18 3.54 -5.78
C GLN A 442 -17.96 3.50 -7.29
N LEU A 443 -17.61 2.33 -7.84
CA LEU A 443 -17.45 2.10 -9.28
C LEU A 443 -18.73 1.55 -9.94
N ASP A 444 -19.78 1.21 -9.18
CA ASP A 444 -21.01 0.58 -9.69
C ASP A 444 -21.69 1.43 -10.78
N ASP A 445 -21.86 2.73 -10.53
CA ASP A 445 -22.48 3.67 -11.48
C ASP A 445 -21.69 3.82 -12.78
N LEU A 446 -20.36 3.70 -12.72
CA LEU A 446 -19.50 3.73 -13.90
C LEU A 446 -19.64 2.42 -14.69
N LEU A 447 -19.59 1.27 -14.01
CA LEU A 447 -19.75 -0.04 -14.63
C LEU A 447 -21.11 -0.18 -15.33
N ILE A 448 -22.19 0.21 -14.65
CA ILE A 448 -23.55 0.28 -15.20
C ILE A 448 -23.65 1.25 -16.39
N ARG A 449 -22.89 2.36 -16.38
CA ARG A 449 -22.84 3.31 -17.50
C ARG A 449 -22.11 2.73 -18.72
N VAL A 450 -21.09 1.91 -18.51
CA VAL A 450 -20.31 1.28 -19.59
C VAL A 450 -21.02 0.05 -20.18
N THR A 451 -21.62 -0.81 -19.35
CA THR A 451 -22.37 -2.00 -19.84
C THR A 451 -23.65 -1.66 -20.59
N LYS A 452 -24.11 -0.40 -20.55
CA LYS A 452 -25.16 0.16 -21.43
C LYS A 452 -24.65 0.57 -22.83
N LYS A 453 -23.34 0.74 -23.02
CA LYS A 453 -22.72 1.11 -24.32
C LYS A 453 -22.28 -0.11 -25.13
N VAL A 454 -21.97 -1.21 -24.46
CA VAL A 454 -21.49 -2.45 -25.10
C VAL A 454 -22.67 -3.37 -25.38
N THR A 455 -22.76 -3.87 -26.62
CA THR A 455 -23.77 -4.86 -27.04
C THR A 455 -23.49 -6.23 -26.42
N ASP A 456 -24.53 -6.91 -25.93
CA ASP A 456 -24.43 -8.29 -25.47
C ASP A 456 -24.25 -9.25 -26.67
N PRO A 457 -23.18 -10.07 -26.72
CA PRO A 457 -22.91 -10.99 -27.83
C PRO A 457 -23.88 -12.19 -27.87
N ASP A 458 -24.52 -12.49 -26.74
CA ASP A 458 -25.52 -13.55 -26.59
C ASP A 458 -26.96 -13.06 -26.87
N SER A 459 -27.13 -11.88 -27.49
CA SER A 459 -28.43 -11.25 -27.76
C SER A 459 -28.50 -10.42 -29.04
N ASN A 460 -29.71 -10.31 -29.61
CA ASN A 460 -29.96 -9.48 -30.79
C ASN A 460 -30.05 -7.98 -30.44
N LYS A 461 -28.92 -7.27 -30.52
CA LYS A 461 -28.80 -5.79 -30.52
C LYS A 461 -29.26 -5.05 -29.25
N ILE A 462 -29.25 -5.70 -28.09
CA ILE A 462 -29.40 -5.05 -26.78
C ILE A 462 -28.05 -4.95 -26.08
N SER A 463 -27.91 -4.01 -25.13
CA SER A 463 -26.69 -3.88 -24.32
C SER A 463 -26.58 -4.98 -23.25
N ILE A 464 -25.36 -5.17 -22.72
CA ILE A 464 -25.08 -6.09 -21.61
C ILE A 464 -25.98 -5.77 -20.39
N PHE A 465 -26.16 -4.49 -20.09
CA PHE A 465 -27.05 -4.06 -19.02
C PHE A 465 -28.52 -4.45 -19.31
N GLU A 466 -29.04 -4.12 -20.49
CA GLU A 466 -30.43 -4.42 -20.86
C GLU A 466 -30.73 -5.92 -20.83
N LYS A 467 -29.79 -6.77 -21.29
CA LYS A 467 -29.89 -8.24 -21.19
C LYS A 467 -30.19 -8.69 -19.77
N SER A 468 -29.41 -8.23 -18.79
CA SER A 468 -29.59 -8.60 -17.37
C SER A 468 -30.91 -8.12 -16.76
N THR A 469 -31.47 -7.02 -17.27
CA THR A 469 -32.80 -6.55 -16.83
C THR A 469 -33.94 -7.34 -17.48
N VAL A 470 -33.77 -7.78 -18.73
CA VAL A 470 -34.78 -8.56 -19.48
C VAL A 470 -34.89 -10.01 -18.98
N THR A 471 -33.83 -10.59 -18.42
CA THR A 471 -33.87 -11.95 -17.84
C THR A 471 -34.49 -12.01 -16.45
N ASN A 472 -34.84 -10.87 -15.84
CA ASN A 472 -35.20 -10.73 -14.41
C ASN A 472 -34.11 -11.20 -13.41
N GLU A 473 -32.89 -11.47 -13.87
CA GLU A 473 -31.74 -11.79 -12.99
C GLU A 473 -31.18 -10.52 -12.33
N GLY A 474 -31.31 -9.37 -13.01
CA GLY A 474 -30.81 -8.07 -12.57
C GLY A 474 -29.31 -7.90 -12.82
N PHE A 475 -28.86 -6.65 -12.95
CA PHE A 475 -27.44 -6.33 -13.04
C PHE A 475 -26.79 -6.38 -11.64
N SER A 476 -26.60 -7.59 -11.12
CA SER A 476 -26.00 -7.83 -9.80
C SER A 476 -24.48 -7.69 -9.88
N ILE A 477 -23.95 -6.64 -9.25
CA ILE A 477 -22.50 -6.44 -9.07
C ILE A 477 -22.11 -7.08 -7.74
N GLN A 478 -21.19 -8.04 -7.80
CA GLN A 478 -20.67 -8.72 -6.62
C GLN A 478 -19.51 -7.93 -5.97
N ARG A 479 -18.94 -8.43 -4.87
CA ARG A 479 -17.97 -7.70 -4.04
C ARG A 479 -16.66 -8.45 -3.86
N LEU A 480 -15.56 -7.70 -3.84
CA LEU A 480 -14.17 -8.20 -3.96
C LEU A 480 -13.58 -8.68 -2.63
N SER A 481 -14.32 -9.54 -1.92
CA SER A 481 -13.89 -10.17 -0.66
C SER A 481 -13.13 -11.49 -0.85
N GLY A 482 -13.08 -12.01 -2.08
CA GLY A 482 -12.30 -13.20 -2.43
C GLY A 482 -10.80 -12.91 -2.49
N VAL A 483 -10.00 -13.97 -2.55
CA VAL A 483 -8.54 -13.93 -2.75
C VAL A 483 -8.22 -14.94 -3.86
N ASP A 484 -8.74 -14.63 -5.04
CA ASP A 484 -8.89 -15.55 -6.17
C ASP A 484 -8.52 -14.91 -7.51
N SER A 485 -7.82 -13.77 -7.49
CA SER A 485 -7.10 -13.16 -8.62
C SER A 485 -6.29 -11.93 -8.14
N ASP A 486 -5.47 -11.36 -9.03
CA ASP A 486 -4.54 -10.24 -8.78
C ASP A 486 -5.14 -8.96 -8.19
N PHE A 487 -6.47 -8.79 -8.16
CA PHE A 487 -7.10 -7.63 -7.48
C PHE A 487 -6.87 -7.63 -5.96
N ALA A 488 -6.58 -8.79 -5.35
CA ALA A 488 -6.46 -8.93 -3.90
C ALA A 488 -5.38 -8.02 -3.28
N PRO A 489 -4.10 -8.00 -3.74
CA PRO A 489 -3.11 -7.04 -3.25
C PRO A 489 -3.49 -5.57 -3.49
N PHE A 490 -4.09 -5.25 -4.64
CA PHE A 490 -4.52 -3.88 -4.94
C PHE A 490 -5.57 -3.36 -3.95
N LEU A 491 -6.67 -4.10 -3.75
CA LEU A 491 -7.73 -3.68 -2.83
C LEU A 491 -7.39 -3.94 -1.36
N GLN A 492 -7.02 -5.16 -1.03
CA GLN A 492 -7.06 -5.64 0.36
C GLN A 492 -5.78 -5.29 1.14
N HIS A 493 -4.67 -5.02 0.45
CA HIS A 493 -3.43 -4.55 1.06
C HIS A 493 -3.16 -3.05 0.77
N ALA A 494 -3.33 -2.61 -0.48
CA ALA A 494 -3.04 -1.23 -0.90
C ALA A 494 -4.25 -0.28 -0.93
N GLY A 495 -5.48 -0.76 -0.73
CA GLY A 495 -6.71 0.05 -0.64
C GLY A 495 -7.16 0.69 -1.97
N VAL A 496 -6.74 0.16 -3.11
CA VAL A 496 -7.04 0.70 -4.44
C VAL A 496 -8.45 0.27 -4.87
N PRO A 497 -9.36 1.22 -5.23
CA PRO A 497 -10.66 0.91 -5.82
C PRO A 497 -10.53 -0.08 -6.98
N SER A 498 -11.35 -1.13 -7.01
CA SER A 498 -11.10 -2.27 -7.90
C SER A 498 -12.37 -2.77 -8.60
N ILE A 499 -12.19 -3.27 -9.83
CA ILE A 499 -13.16 -4.09 -10.57
C ILE A 499 -12.49 -5.39 -11.00
N ASP A 500 -13.25 -6.47 -11.02
CA ASP A 500 -12.96 -7.72 -11.73
C ASP A 500 -14.19 -8.08 -12.59
N MET A 501 -14.00 -8.54 -13.83
CA MET A 501 -15.12 -8.74 -14.78
C MET A 501 -14.84 -9.79 -15.85
N TYR A 502 -15.86 -10.57 -16.22
CA TYR A 502 -15.73 -11.77 -17.06
C TYR A 502 -17.08 -12.24 -17.65
N TYR A 503 -17.04 -13.14 -18.63
CA TYR A 503 -18.23 -13.84 -19.16
C TYR A 503 -18.23 -15.32 -18.74
N GLY A 504 -19.37 -15.86 -18.28
CA GLY A 504 -19.49 -17.22 -17.74
C GLY A 504 -19.16 -17.30 -16.23
N ARG A 505 -19.72 -18.28 -15.53
CA ARG A 505 -19.65 -18.35 -14.05
C ARG A 505 -18.78 -19.47 -13.49
N ASP A 506 -18.75 -20.60 -14.20
CA ASP A 506 -17.97 -21.80 -13.93
C ASP A 506 -17.57 -22.39 -15.29
N PHE A 507 -16.41 -23.05 -15.40
CA PHE A 507 -16.02 -23.79 -16.60
C PHE A 507 -15.36 -25.14 -16.26
N PRO A 508 -15.70 -26.24 -16.96
CA PRO A 508 -15.39 -27.60 -16.50
C PRO A 508 -13.94 -28.07 -16.79
N VAL A 509 -13.09 -27.20 -17.36
CA VAL A 509 -11.69 -27.51 -17.70
C VAL A 509 -10.67 -26.71 -16.86
N TYR A 510 -11.13 -25.94 -15.88
CA TYR A 510 -10.33 -25.14 -14.94
C TYR A 510 -9.12 -25.91 -14.36
N HIS A 511 -7.92 -25.33 -14.49
CA HIS A 511 -6.62 -25.90 -14.08
C HIS A 511 -6.28 -27.31 -14.63
N THR A 512 -7.02 -27.82 -15.62
CA THR A 512 -6.75 -29.11 -16.29
C THR A 512 -5.89 -28.93 -17.54
N ALA A 513 -5.43 -30.03 -18.15
CA ALA A 513 -4.79 -30.01 -19.47
C ALA A 513 -5.79 -29.94 -20.65
N PHE A 514 -7.09 -29.82 -20.37
CA PHE A 514 -8.13 -29.58 -21.36
C PHE A 514 -8.46 -28.10 -21.56
N ASP A 515 -8.01 -27.22 -20.65
CA ASP A 515 -8.02 -25.78 -20.96
C ASP A 515 -7.01 -25.51 -22.09
N SER A 516 -7.54 -25.18 -23.25
CA SER A 516 -6.88 -25.25 -24.54
C SER A 516 -7.60 -24.38 -25.58
N TYR A 517 -6.86 -23.94 -26.61
CA TYR A 517 -7.45 -23.14 -27.69
C TYR A 517 -8.63 -23.85 -28.35
N GLU A 518 -8.52 -25.17 -28.55
CA GLU A 518 -9.57 -26.01 -29.10
C GLU A 518 -10.82 -26.05 -28.22
N TRP A 519 -10.69 -25.99 -26.88
CA TRP A 519 -11.87 -25.86 -26.01
C TRP A 519 -12.53 -24.48 -26.16
N MET A 520 -11.74 -23.40 -26.14
CA MET A 520 -12.28 -22.03 -26.30
C MET A 520 -13.00 -21.86 -27.65
N ALA A 521 -12.34 -22.25 -28.74
CA ALA A 521 -12.83 -22.03 -30.10
C ALA A 521 -14.01 -22.92 -30.51
N ASN A 522 -14.32 -23.99 -29.75
CA ASN A 522 -15.46 -24.87 -30.00
C ASN A 522 -16.55 -24.81 -28.91
N VAL A 523 -16.25 -24.33 -27.71
CA VAL A 523 -17.17 -24.32 -26.56
C VAL A 523 -17.24 -22.95 -25.87
N GLY A 524 -16.10 -22.41 -25.41
CA GLY A 524 -16.05 -21.21 -24.57
C GLY A 524 -16.54 -19.91 -25.24
N ASP A 525 -16.03 -19.61 -26.44
CA ASP A 525 -16.48 -18.51 -27.29
C ASP A 525 -16.19 -18.77 -28.78
N PRO A 526 -16.97 -19.65 -29.46
CA PRO A 526 -16.71 -20.04 -30.86
C PRO A 526 -16.76 -18.88 -31.87
N SER A 527 -17.25 -17.71 -31.45
CA SER A 527 -17.36 -16.51 -32.26
C SER A 527 -16.33 -15.42 -31.91
N PHE A 528 -15.61 -15.58 -30.79
CA PHE A 528 -14.77 -14.58 -30.14
C PHE A 528 -15.46 -13.22 -29.85
N GLN A 529 -16.80 -13.23 -29.71
CA GLN A 529 -17.60 -12.02 -29.47
C GLN A 529 -17.76 -11.67 -27.98
N ARG A 530 -17.67 -12.66 -27.07
CA ARG A 530 -17.61 -12.40 -25.62
C ARG A 530 -16.26 -11.75 -25.26
N HIS A 531 -15.18 -12.18 -25.89
CA HIS A 531 -13.88 -11.50 -25.81
C HIS A 531 -13.96 -10.04 -26.31
N VAL A 532 -14.65 -9.79 -27.42
CA VAL A 532 -14.87 -8.42 -27.94
C VAL A 532 -15.65 -7.57 -26.94
N ALA A 533 -16.70 -8.13 -26.34
CA ALA A 533 -17.55 -7.45 -25.37
C ALA A 533 -16.78 -7.07 -24.08
N VAL A 534 -16.05 -8.02 -23.47
CA VAL A 534 -15.24 -7.74 -22.26
C VAL A 534 -14.14 -6.72 -22.55
N SER A 535 -13.41 -6.87 -23.67
CA SER A 535 -12.42 -5.87 -24.11
C SER A 535 -13.04 -4.48 -24.31
N GLY A 536 -14.29 -4.45 -24.78
CA GLY A 536 -15.12 -3.24 -24.90
C GLY A 536 -15.41 -2.58 -23.55
N VAL A 537 -15.87 -3.35 -22.56
CA VAL A 537 -16.17 -2.85 -21.21
C VAL A 537 -14.88 -2.39 -20.50
N TRP A 538 -13.84 -3.23 -20.49
CA TRP A 538 -12.58 -2.99 -19.77
C TRP A 538 -11.88 -1.70 -20.23
N GLY A 539 -11.74 -1.51 -21.54
CA GLY A 539 -11.11 -0.31 -22.07
C GLY A 539 -11.98 0.95 -21.97
N LEU A 540 -13.31 0.85 -22.01
CA LEU A 540 -14.19 2.00 -21.76
C LEU A 540 -14.23 2.43 -20.28
N LEU A 541 -14.10 1.48 -19.35
CA LEU A 541 -13.89 1.77 -17.92
C LEU A 541 -12.58 2.54 -17.74
N ALA A 542 -11.49 2.02 -18.30
CA ALA A 542 -10.18 2.67 -18.26
C ALA A 542 -10.21 4.06 -18.90
N LEU A 543 -10.84 4.22 -20.07
CA LEU A 543 -10.96 5.50 -20.77
C LEU A 543 -11.72 6.54 -19.92
N HIS A 544 -12.85 6.18 -19.31
CA HIS A 544 -13.58 7.10 -18.42
C HIS A 544 -12.76 7.47 -17.17
N LEU A 545 -12.09 6.50 -16.53
CA LEU A 545 -11.23 6.77 -15.38
C LEU A 545 -10.01 7.61 -15.76
N ALA A 546 -9.50 7.46 -16.98
CA ALA A 546 -8.32 8.16 -17.47
C ALA A 546 -8.63 9.58 -17.99
N ASP A 547 -9.84 9.85 -18.51
CA ASP A 547 -10.18 11.11 -19.19
C ASP A 547 -11.24 11.96 -18.48
N ASP A 548 -12.19 11.40 -17.72
CA ASP A 548 -13.26 12.20 -17.08
C ASP A 548 -12.62 13.21 -16.09
N PRO A 549 -12.88 14.54 -16.22
CA PRO A 549 -12.16 15.55 -15.43
C PRO A 549 -12.32 15.40 -13.92
N ILE A 550 -13.52 15.05 -13.47
CA ILE A 550 -13.80 14.59 -12.11
C ILE A 550 -13.93 13.06 -12.16
N LEU A 551 -13.29 12.35 -11.23
CA LEU A 551 -13.38 10.88 -11.14
C LEU A 551 -14.85 10.44 -11.02
N PRO A 552 -15.32 9.49 -11.84
CA PRO A 552 -16.72 9.08 -11.90
C PRO A 552 -17.14 8.15 -10.75
N PHE A 553 -16.64 8.39 -9.53
CA PHE A 553 -16.94 7.62 -8.33
C PHE A 553 -18.21 8.14 -7.65
N ASN A 554 -19.03 7.23 -7.10
CA ASN A 554 -20.21 7.59 -6.29
C ASN A 554 -20.23 6.79 -4.98
N TYR A 555 -19.92 7.44 -3.85
CA TYR A 555 -19.90 6.77 -2.55
C TYR A 555 -21.30 6.57 -1.90
N LEU A 556 -22.40 7.01 -2.54
CA LEU A 556 -23.77 6.75 -2.04
C LEU A 556 -24.19 5.27 -2.11
N PRO A 557 -23.98 4.53 -3.23
CA PRO A 557 -24.02 3.07 -3.26
C PRO A 557 -23.19 2.40 -2.15
N TYR A 558 -22.00 2.91 -1.86
CA TYR A 558 -21.14 2.37 -0.80
C TYR A 558 -21.78 2.53 0.58
N ALA A 559 -22.32 3.72 0.89
CA ALA A 559 -23.04 3.96 2.14
C ALA A 559 -24.30 3.08 2.29
N ALA A 560 -25.01 2.82 1.19
CA ALA A 560 -26.14 1.88 1.17
C ALA A 560 -25.67 0.43 1.43
N GLN A 561 -24.60 -0.01 0.75
CA GLN A 561 -24.05 -1.36 0.89
C GLN A 561 -23.57 -1.64 2.33
N LEU A 562 -22.93 -0.66 2.98
CA LEU A 562 -22.54 -0.77 4.40
C LEU A 562 -23.76 -0.87 5.32
N GLN A 563 -24.85 -0.15 5.04
CA GLN A 563 -26.09 -0.24 5.82
C GLN A 563 -26.77 -1.60 5.65
N GLU A 564 -26.76 -2.18 4.44
CA GLU A 564 -27.20 -3.56 4.21
C GLU A 564 -26.41 -4.57 5.05
N TYR A 565 -25.08 -4.45 5.09
CA TYR A 565 -24.24 -5.32 5.93
C TYR A 565 -24.54 -5.19 7.41
N VAL A 566 -24.80 -3.98 7.93
CA VAL A 566 -25.22 -3.78 9.33
C VAL A 566 -26.60 -4.40 9.58
N ASN A 567 -27.52 -4.31 8.63
CA ASN A 567 -28.83 -4.96 8.74
C ASN A 567 -28.67 -6.49 8.79
N SER A 568 -27.81 -7.07 7.95
CA SER A 568 -27.48 -8.51 7.96
C SER A 568 -26.70 -8.95 9.22
N LEU A 569 -25.84 -8.11 9.80
CA LEU A 569 -25.25 -8.40 11.11
C LEU A 569 -26.32 -8.42 12.22
N SER A 570 -27.32 -7.53 12.15
CA SER A 570 -28.35 -7.39 13.19
C SER A 570 -29.30 -8.59 13.32
N THR A 571 -29.40 -9.44 12.29
CA THR A 571 -30.18 -10.69 12.36
C THR A 571 -29.39 -11.87 12.93
N VAL A 572 -28.05 -11.80 12.92
CA VAL A 572 -27.14 -12.85 13.41
C VAL A 572 -26.69 -12.59 14.86
N LEU A 573 -26.54 -11.32 15.25
CA LEU A 573 -25.97 -10.93 16.54
C LEU A 573 -27.01 -10.80 17.66
N SER A 574 -26.60 -11.17 18.88
CA SER A 574 -27.36 -10.93 20.10
C SER A 574 -27.46 -9.43 20.41
N GLY A 575 -28.63 -8.96 20.88
CA GLY A 575 -28.86 -7.55 21.26
C GLY A 575 -27.97 -7.00 22.39
N ASP A 576 -27.15 -7.84 23.03
CA ASP A 576 -26.06 -7.42 23.92
C ASP A 576 -24.94 -6.64 23.17
N ILE A 577 -24.86 -6.72 21.84
CA ILE A 577 -23.79 -6.14 21.02
C ILE A 577 -24.27 -4.83 20.36
N LEU A 578 -23.53 -3.75 20.60
CA LEU A 578 -23.87 -2.40 20.14
C LEU A 578 -23.33 -2.16 18.73
N LEU A 579 -24.21 -2.29 17.73
CA LEU A 579 -23.93 -1.92 16.32
C LEU A 579 -24.04 -0.42 16.04
N HIS A 580 -24.62 0.36 16.96
CA HIS A 580 -24.83 1.80 16.83
C HIS A 580 -23.58 2.61 16.40
N PRO A 581 -22.34 2.30 16.84
CA PRO A 581 -21.14 3.01 16.36
C PRO A 581 -20.91 2.88 14.85
N ILE A 582 -21.22 1.72 14.25
CA ILE A 582 -21.13 1.56 12.79
C ILE A 582 -22.26 2.34 12.12
N THR A 583 -23.49 2.29 12.67
CA THR A 583 -24.64 3.02 12.13
C THR A 583 -24.41 4.54 12.09
N LEU A 584 -23.79 5.12 13.13
CA LEU A 584 -23.40 6.54 13.13
C LEU A 584 -22.34 6.84 12.07
N ALA A 585 -21.25 6.06 12.01
CA ALA A 585 -20.20 6.26 11.01
C ALA A 585 -20.73 6.15 9.56
N ILE A 586 -21.71 5.29 9.30
CA ILE A 586 -22.40 5.19 8.00
C ILE A 586 -23.25 6.44 7.71
N GLN A 587 -23.87 7.06 8.72
CA GLN A 587 -24.64 8.29 8.55
C GLN A 587 -23.73 9.47 8.19
N ASP A 588 -22.59 9.61 8.88
CA ASP A 588 -21.58 10.64 8.58
C ASP A 588 -20.97 10.42 7.18
N PHE A 589 -20.58 9.18 6.87
CA PHE A 589 -20.08 8.79 5.54
C PHE A 589 -21.08 9.08 4.42
N ARG A 590 -22.39 8.83 4.67
CA ARG A 590 -23.46 9.16 3.73
C ARG A 590 -23.65 10.67 3.56
N ALA A 591 -23.48 11.46 4.63
CA ALA A 591 -23.53 12.92 4.55
C ALA A 591 -22.39 13.47 3.70
N ALA A 592 -21.14 13.08 3.99
CA ALA A 592 -19.96 13.48 3.21
C ALA A 592 -20.06 13.07 1.73
N ALA A 593 -20.49 11.84 1.44
CA ALA A 593 -20.76 11.38 0.08
C ALA A 593 -21.88 12.18 -0.63
N THR A 594 -22.86 12.68 0.13
CA THR A 594 -23.92 13.55 -0.42
C THR A 594 -23.38 14.94 -0.77
N GLU A 595 -22.50 15.52 0.06
CA GLU A 595 -21.84 16.80 -0.24
C GLU A 595 -20.94 16.70 -1.48
N VAL A 596 -20.12 15.64 -1.59
CA VAL A 596 -19.27 15.34 -2.76
C VAL A 596 -20.07 15.31 -4.07
N VAL A 597 -21.28 14.73 -4.06
CA VAL A 597 -22.17 14.69 -5.24
C VAL A 597 -22.75 16.08 -5.57
N GLN A 598 -22.93 16.97 -4.60
CA GLN A 598 -23.34 18.36 -4.84
C GLN A 598 -22.17 19.22 -5.34
N GLU A 599 -20.99 19.08 -4.74
CA GLU A 599 -19.74 19.74 -5.14
C GLU A 599 -19.35 19.39 -6.57
N SER A 600 -19.40 18.11 -6.94
CA SER A 600 -19.16 17.64 -8.31
C SER A 600 -20.07 18.35 -9.33
N LYS A 601 -21.37 18.44 -9.04
CA LYS A 601 -22.35 19.13 -9.90
C LYS A 601 -22.08 20.64 -9.99
N LYS A 602 -21.64 21.26 -8.89
CA LYS A 602 -21.26 22.68 -8.86
C LYS A 602 -20.03 22.92 -9.73
N LEU A 603 -18.95 22.15 -9.56
CA LEU A 603 -17.72 22.32 -10.36
C LEU A 603 -17.93 22.05 -11.86
N LEU A 604 -18.84 21.15 -12.24
CA LEU A 604 -19.23 20.91 -13.63
C LEU A 604 -20.14 21.98 -14.25
N SER A 605 -20.68 22.91 -13.44
CA SER A 605 -21.56 24.00 -13.90
C SER A 605 -20.98 25.41 -13.69
N ASP A 606 -19.83 25.51 -13.02
CA ASP A 606 -19.16 26.77 -12.74
C ASP A 606 -18.51 27.40 -13.99
N LYS A 607 -18.31 28.72 -13.95
CA LYS A 607 -17.67 29.54 -14.99
C LYS A 607 -16.47 30.33 -14.43
N SER A 608 -15.86 29.81 -13.37
CA SER A 608 -14.64 30.36 -12.76
C SER A 608 -13.45 30.30 -13.72
N THR A 609 -12.35 30.95 -13.33
CA THR A 609 -11.06 30.91 -14.03
C THR A 609 -10.59 29.45 -14.21
N VAL A 610 -9.94 29.17 -15.34
CA VAL A 610 -9.57 27.79 -15.73
C VAL A 610 -8.67 27.13 -14.69
N GLU A 611 -7.74 27.90 -14.11
CA GLU A 611 -6.78 27.44 -13.10
C GLU A 611 -7.47 27.10 -11.76
N ASP A 612 -8.29 28.00 -11.24
CA ASP A 612 -9.16 27.78 -10.06
C ASP A 612 -10.01 26.51 -10.18
N ALA A 613 -10.63 26.32 -11.34
CA ALA A 613 -11.50 25.17 -11.61
C ALA A 613 -10.68 23.86 -11.63
N VAL A 614 -9.52 23.85 -12.27
CA VAL A 614 -8.62 22.68 -12.33
C VAL A 614 -8.12 22.31 -10.93
N MET A 615 -7.69 23.29 -10.12
CA MET A 615 -7.23 23.01 -8.74
C MET A 615 -8.34 22.44 -7.86
N LYS A 616 -9.56 22.99 -7.93
CA LYS A 616 -10.72 22.47 -7.19
C LYS A 616 -11.10 21.05 -7.64
N MET A 617 -11.09 20.78 -8.95
CA MET A 617 -11.32 19.42 -9.48
C MET A 617 -10.24 18.44 -9.02
N ARG A 618 -8.97 18.86 -8.96
CA ARG A 618 -7.87 18.03 -8.47
C ARG A 618 -8.01 17.70 -6.97
N MET A 619 -8.33 18.68 -6.13
CA MET A 619 -8.60 18.45 -4.70
C MET A 619 -9.77 17.48 -4.47
N LEU A 620 -10.83 17.60 -5.26
CA LEU A 620 -11.97 16.68 -5.22
C LEU A 620 -11.59 15.26 -5.71
N ASN A 621 -10.81 15.15 -6.79
CA ASN A 621 -10.29 13.87 -7.28
C ASN A 621 -9.43 13.16 -6.24
N ASP A 622 -8.60 13.90 -5.51
CA ASP A 622 -7.72 13.33 -4.50
C ASP A 622 -8.52 12.86 -3.26
N ARG A 623 -9.55 13.60 -2.82
CA ARG A 623 -10.54 13.14 -1.82
C ARG A 623 -11.26 11.85 -2.26
N LEU A 624 -11.77 11.82 -3.50
CA LEU A 624 -12.43 10.66 -4.08
C LEU A 624 -11.51 9.43 -4.18
N MET A 625 -10.24 9.62 -4.55
CA MET A 625 -9.24 8.55 -4.68
C MET A 625 -8.79 7.97 -3.33
N LEU A 626 -8.65 8.83 -2.32
CA LEU A 626 -8.09 8.46 -1.00
C LEU A 626 -9.14 7.89 -0.03
N ALA A 627 -10.43 8.15 -0.23
CA ALA A 627 -11.50 7.66 0.65
C ALA A 627 -11.45 6.13 0.89
N GLU A 628 -11.14 5.35 -0.15
CA GLU A 628 -10.98 3.89 -0.05
C GLU A 628 -9.83 3.48 0.89
N ARG A 629 -8.74 4.27 0.93
CA ARG A 629 -7.61 4.03 1.85
C ARG A 629 -8.02 4.19 3.32
N GLY A 630 -9.10 4.93 3.59
CA GLY A 630 -9.68 5.07 4.93
C GLY A 630 -10.11 3.73 5.55
N PHE A 631 -10.51 2.77 4.71
CA PHE A 631 -10.92 1.43 5.15
C PHE A 631 -9.77 0.49 5.56
N LEU A 632 -8.51 0.88 5.32
CA LEU A 632 -7.34 0.13 5.75
C LEU A 632 -7.06 0.33 7.25
N ASP A 633 -6.61 -0.74 7.93
CA ASP A 633 -6.11 -0.74 9.29
C ASP A 633 -4.65 -1.28 9.30
N PRO A 634 -3.66 -0.53 9.82
CA PRO A 634 -2.26 -0.96 9.83
C PRO A 634 -1.97 -2.25 10.60
N GLU A 635 -2.82 -2.64 11.56
CA GLU A 635 -2.68 -3.91 12.31
C GLU A 635 -3.23 -5.12 11.52
N GLY A 636 -4.02 -4.86 10.47
CA GLY A 636 -4.61 -5.88 9.60
C GLY A 636 -5.66 -6.77 10.27
N LEU A 637 -6.05 -7.84 9.58
CA LEU A 637 -7.03 -8.81 10.12
C LEU A 637 -6.39 -9.70 11.19
N CYS A 638 -7.15 -10.03 12.24
CA CYS A 638 -6.67 -10.83 13.35
C CYS A 638 -6.28 -12.24 12.88
N GLY A 639 -4.99 -12.57 12.89
CA GLY A 639 -4.46 -13.83 12.34
C GLY A 639 -3.98 -13.76 10.89
N SER A 640 -4.15 -12.63 10.20
CA SER A 640 -3.49 -12.35 8.92
C SER A 640 -3.30 -10.84 8.71
N ALA A 641 -2.25 -10.29 9.32
CA ALA A 641 -1.90 -8.86 9.28
C ALA A 641 -1.56 -8.32 7.88
N TRP A 642 -1.42 -9.20 6.88
CA TRP A 642 -1.22 -8.82 5.48
C TRP A 642 -2.49 -8.24 4.85
N PHE A 643 -3.67 -8.78 5.17
CA PHE A 643 -4.95 -8.20 4.73
C PHE A 643 -5.29 -7.03 5.66
N LYS A 644 -5.39 -5.82 5.09
CA LYS A 644 -5.53 -4.56 5.83
C LYS A 644 -6.92 -3.94 5.72
N HIS A 645 -7.68 -4.29 4.69
CA HIS A 645 -8.97 -3.68 4.38
C HIS A 645 -10.11 -4.28 5.25
N LEU A 646 -10.73 -3.48 6.11
CA LEU A 646 -11.69 -4.00 7.12
C LEU A 646 -13.10 -4.31 6.60
N ILE A 647 -13.43 -3.93 5.36
CA ILE A 647 -14.76 -4.18 4.76
C ILE A 647 -14.76 -5.46 3.91
N TYR A 648 -13.67 -5.67 3.16
CA TYR A 648 -13.50 -6.71 2.13
C TYR A 648 -12.15 -7.39 2.31
N GLY A 649 -12.18 -8.72 2.38
CA GLY A 649 -11.02 -9.59 2.58
C GLY A 649 -11.48 -10.99 2.98
N PRO A 650 -10.56 -11.97 3.05
CA PRO A 650 -10.89 -13.35 3.39
C PRO A 650 -11.34 -13.48 4.85
N GLN A 651 -12.24 -14.41 5.11
CA GLN A 651 -12.35 -15.04 6.44
C GLN A 651 -11.19 -16.02 6.62
N ILE A 652 -10.64 -16.12 7.82
CA ILE A 652 -9.57 -17.08 8.17
C ILE A 652 -10.14 -18.46 8.52
N ASN A 653 -11.35 -18.53 9.09
CA ASN A 653 -11.98 -19.81 9.44
C ASN A 653 -12.83 -20.41 8.31
N GLY A 654 -13.38 -19.58 7.42
CA GLY A 654 -14.26 -19.97 6.31
C GLY A 654 -15.60 -20.57 6.76
N GLU A 655 -16.06 -20.24 7.98
CA GLU A 655 -17.20 -20.86 8.65
C GLU A 655 -18.34 -19.88 8.97
N CYS A 656 -18.27 -18.62 8.51
CA CYS A 656 -19.35 -17.64 8.63
C CYS A 656 -20.09 -17.44 7.29
N GLU A 657 -21.42 -17.29 7.32
CA GLU A 657 -22.25 -17.30 6.11
C GLU A 657 -22.14 -16.03 5.24
N PHE A 658 -21.52 -14.95 5.74
CA PHE A 658 -21.42 -13.66 5.05
C PHE A 658 -19.97 -13.25 4.74
N ASN A 659 -19.77 -12.67 3.55
CA ASN A 659 -18.47 -12.37 2.96
C ASN A 659 -18.05 -10.88 3.14
N PHE A 660 -18.41 -10.25 4.26
CA PHE A 660 -18.09 -8.85 4.55
C PHE A 660 -17.70 -8.67 6.02
N PHE A 661 -16.98 -7.58 6.32
CA PHE A 661 -16.41 -7.31 7.64
C PHE A 661 -15.66 -8.53 8.22
N PRO A 662 -14.62 -9.07 7.54
CA PRO A 662 -14.04 -10.37 7.87
C PRO A 662 -13.58 -10.52 9.32
N GLY A 663 -13.04 -9.46 9.96
CA GLY A 663 -12.70 -9.48 11.39
C GLY A 663 -13.90 -9.74 12.30
N ILE A 664 -15.09 -9.19 11.98
CA ILE A 664 -16.35 -9.48 12.69
C ILE A 664 -16.78 -10.93 12.40
N ALA A 665 -16.69 -11.39 11.14
CA ALA A 665 -17.07 -12.75 10.74
C ALA A 665 -16.22 -13.83 11.43
N ASP A 666 -14.89 -13.64 11.53
CA ASP A 666 -13.99 -14.52 12.27
C ASP A 666 -14.20 -14.43 13.78
N ALA A 667 -14.38 -13.23 14.36
CA ALA A 667 -14.69 -13.09 15.78
C ALA A 667 -16.02 -13.79 16.17
N ILE A 668 -16.98 -13.86 15.25
CA ILE A 668 -18.21 -14.65 15.41
C ILE A 668 -17.92 -16.15 15.28
N SER A 669 -17.20 -16.58 14.25
CA SER A 669 -17.05 -18.01 13.89
C SER A 669 -15.90 -18.75 14.58
N GLU A 670 -15.05 -18.07 15.35
CA GLU A 670 -13.82 -18.65 15.92
C GLU A 670 -14.04 -19.94 16.74
N SER A 671 -13.40 -21.04 16.31
CA SER A 671 -13.60 -22.37 16.89
C SER A 671 -13.15 -22.52 18.36
N LYS A 672 -12.38 -21.56 18.88
CA LYS A 672 -11.92 -21.54 20.29
C LYS A 672 -13.04 -21.19 21.29
N TRP A 673 -14.17 -20.66 20.84
CA TRP A 673 -15.22 -20.18 21.74
C TRP A 673 -16.04 -21.32 22.34
N THR A 674 -16.01 -21.45 23.67
CA THR A 674 -16.94 -22.31 24.41
C THR A 674 -18.11 -21.50 24.97
N ASP A 675 -19.20 -22.16 25.41
CA ASP A 675 -20.31 -21.50 26.11
C ASP A 675 -19.86 -20.70 27.35
N LYS A 676 -18.74 -21.09 27.96
CA LYS A 676 -18.15 -20.41 29.14
C LYS A 676 -17.41 -19.13 28.77
N ASP A 677 -17.09 -18.93 27.49
CA ASP A 677 -16.37 -17.77 26.97
C ASP A 677 -17.30 -16.75 26.30
N LYS A 678 -18.63 -16.88 26.44
CA LYS A 678 -19.64 -15.99 25.83
C LYS A 678 -19.27 -14.51 25.95
N TYR A 679 -18.88 -14.06 27.14
CA TYR A 679 -18.50 -12.66 27.38
C TYR A 679 -17.26 -12.24 26.58
N LYS A 680 -16.21 -13.07 26.52
CA LYS A 680 -14.99 -12.78 25.73
C LYS A 680 -15.28 -12.73 24.22
N ARG A 681 -16.18 -13.61 23.75
CA ARG A 681 -16.66 -13.60 22.36
C ARG A 681 -17.42 -12.31 22.06
N GLN A 682 -18.28 -11.86 22.98
CA GLN A 682 -19.00 -10.59 22.86
C GLN A 682 -18.04 -9.39 22.89
N GLU A 683 -17.02 -9.39 23.76
CA GLU A 683 -15.96 -8.37 23.79
C GLU A 683 -15.16 -8.33 22.47
N ALA A 684 -14.78 -9.49 21.92
CA ALA A 684 -14.04 -9.58 20.66
C ALA A 684 -14.86 -9.07 19.46
N ILE A 685 -16.12 -9.50 19.34
CA ILE A 685 -17.03 -9.01 18.29
C ILE A 685 -17.25 -7.50 18.44
N GLN A 686 -17.47 -7.01 19.67
CA GLN A 686 -17.65 -5.59 19.93
C GLN A 686 -16.39 -4.77 19.60
N HIS A 687 -15.20 -5.32 19.81
CA HIS A 687 -13.93 -4.70 19.43
C HIS A 687 -13.82 -4.52 17.90
N GLU A 688 -14.10 -5.57 17.12
CA GLU A 688 -14.07 -5.52 15.66
C GLU A 688 -15.17 -4.60 15.09
N VAL A 689 -16.36 -4.57 15.71
CA VAL A 689 -17.41 -3.58 15.42
C VAL A 689 -16.89 -2.14 15.60
N TRP A 690 -16.12 -1.87 16.66
CA TRP A 690 -15.48 -0.57 16.86
C TRP A 690 -14.32 -0.29 15.89
N ARG A 691 -13.60 -1.30 15.37
CA ARG A 691 -12.57 -1.11 14.33
C ARG A 691 -13.20 -0.71 13.00
N VAL A 692 -14.25 -1.43 12.57
CA VAL A 692 -15.03 -1.14 11.37
C VAL A 692 -15.65 0.27 11.44
N ALA A 693 -16.25 0.65 12.57
CA ALA A 693 -16.79 1.99 12.77
C ALA A 693 -15.72 3.09 12.57
N ARG A 694 -14.53 2.92 13.16
CA ARG A 694 -13.41 3.86 12.97
C ARG A 694 -12.89 3.90 11.53
N ALA A 695 -12.98 2.81 10.78
CA ALA A 695 -12.55 2.75 9.38
C ALA A 695 -13.52 3.49 8.46
N ILE A 696 -14.83 3.34 8.70
CA ILE A 696 -15.87 4.10 7.98
C ILE A 696 -15.76 5.59 8.31
N GLN A 697 -15.49 5.97 9.57
CA GLN A 697 -15.24 7.37 9.92
C GLN A 697 -14.01 7.96 9.21
N ARG A 698 -12.91 7.20 9.08
CA ARG A 698 -11.74 7.65 8.29
C ARG A 698 -12.12 7.90 6.83
N ALA A 699 -12.89 7.01 6.22
CA ALA A 699 -13.37 7.17 4.85
C ALA A 699 -14.33 8.38 4.71
N ALA A 700 -15.12 8.71 5.75
CA ALA A 700 -16.00 9.89 5.78
C ALA A 700 -15.19 11.19 5.78
N VAL A 701 -14.22 11.32 6.69
CA VAL A 701 -13.33 12.49 6.80
C VAL A 701 -12.53 12.73 5.52
N MET A 702 -12.18 11.67 4.77
CA MET A 702 -11.53 11.79 3.46
C MET A 702 -12.46 12.30 2.34
N LEU A 703 -13.78 12.25 2.53
CA LEU A 703 -14.78 12.78 1.59
C LEU A 703 -15.27 14.19 1.97
N GLU A 704 -15.12 14.62 3.22
CA GLU A 704 -15.55 15.94 3.69
C GLU A 704 -14.84 17.09 2.95
N VAL A 705 -15.53 18.23 2.81
CA VAL A 705 -14.92 19.48 2.30
C VAL A 705 -14.16 20.12 3.46
N ASP A 706 -12.88 20.43 3.26
CA ASP A 706 -12.07 21.05 4.32
C ASP A 706 -12.65 22.42 4.74
N ARG A 707 -13.15 22.47 5.98
CA ARG A 707 -13.60 23.69 6.65
C ARG A 707 -12.85 23.97 7.96
N GLU A 708 -12.35 22.92 8.63
CA GLU A 708 -11.48 22.98 9.82
C GLU A 708 -10.57 21.71 9.95
N SER A 709 -10.35 20.93 8.88
CA SER A 709 -10.00 19.51 8.98
C SER A 709 -8.61 19.23 9.58
N VAL A 710 -7.68 20.19 9.51
CA VAL A 710 -6.35 20.11 10.16
C VAL A 710 -6.47 19.91 11.69
N LEU A 711 -7.48 20.50 12.34
CA LEU A 711 -7.66 20.40 13.78
C LEU A 711 -8.25 19.06 14.23
N HIS A 712 -9.07 18.40 13.41
CA HIS A 712 -9.71 17.15 13.81
C HIS A 712 -8.78 15.94 13.70
N VAL A 713 -7.98 15.85 12.62
CA VAL A 713 -6.98 14.77 12.44
C VAL A 713 -5.94 14.79 13.57
N LEU A 714 -5.54 15.98 14.05
CA LEU A 714 -4.64 16.13 15.19
C LEU A 714 -5.30 15.81 16.54
N ARG A 715 -6.61 16.06 16.70
CA ARG A 715 -7.37 15.74 17.93
C ARG A 715 -7.51 14.24 18.18
N ASP A 716 -7.70 13.44 17.14
CA ASP A 716 -7.95 12.00 17.28
C ASP A 716 -6.67 11.14 17.32
N CYS A 717 -5.50 11.72 17.06
CA CYS A 717 -4.20 11.07 17.21
C CYS A 717 -4.02 10.44 18.62
N PRO A 718 -3.70 9.12 18.73
CA PRO A 718 -3.47 8.46 20.02
C PRO A 718 -2.33 9.06 20.86
N ALA A 719 -1.35 9.70 20.22
CA ALA A 719 -0.31 10.45 20.91
C ALA A 719 -0.88 11.74 21.54
N ALA A 720 -1.68 12.51 20.79
CA ALA A 720 -2.33 13.73 21.27
C ALA A 720 -3.29 13.43 22.44
N LYS A 721 -4.12 12.38 22.36
CA LYS A 721 -4.98 11.96 23.49
C LYS A 721 -4.18 11.51 24.72
N LYS A 722 -3.04 10.83 24.55
CA LYS A 722 -2.12 10.50 25.67
C LYS A 722 -1.45 11.74 26.28
N ILE A 723 -1.23 12.80 25.51
CA ILE A 723 -0.73 14.09 25.98
C ILE A 723 -1.84 14.83 26.75
N TRP A 724 -3.03 14.96 26.15
CA TRP A 724 -4.20 15.63 26.71
C TRP A 724 -4.59 15.10 28.10
N HIS A 725 -4.81 13.78 28.22
CA HIS A 725 -5.16 13.14 29.50
C HIS A 725 -4.04 13.17 30.56
N ARG A 726 -2.78 13.48 30.19
CA ARG A 726 -1.66 13.61 31.14
C ARG A 726 -1.40 15.06 31.58
N LEU A 727 -1.71 16.03 30.72
CA LEU A 727 -1.49 17.46 30.99
C LEU A 727 -2.66 18.12 31.71
N VAL A 728 -3.91 17.88 31.28
CA VAL A 728 -5.08 18.56 31.86
C VAL A 728 -5.17 18.39 33.39
N PRO A 729 -5.02 17.18 33.98
CA PRO A 729 -5.05 17.02 35.44
C PRO A 729 -3.85 17.67 36.17
N ARG A 730 -2.72 17.88 35.48
CA ARG A 730 -1.52 18.51 36.07
C ARG A 730 -1.59 20.03 36.02
N ILE A 731 -2.09 20.59 34.91
CA ILE A 731 -2.33 22.03 34.77
C ILE A 731 -3.35 22.49 35.81
N VAL A 732 -4.51 21.82 35.91
CA VAL A 732 -5.55 22.15 36.91
C VAL A 732 -5.01 22.09 38.35
N HIS A 733 -4.06 21.19 38.64
CA HIS A 733 -3.47 21.07 39.98
C HIS A 733 -2.26 21.99 40.26
N GLN A 734 -1.74 22.69 39.24
CA GLN A 734 -0.65 23.69 39.38
C GLN A 734 -1.12 25.14 39.25
N SER A 735 -2.31 25.41 38.71
CA SER A 735 -2.87 26.77 38.57
C SER A 735 -3.46 27.37 39.87
N LEU A 736 -3.43 26.65 41.00
CA LEU A 736 -3.93 27.13 42.29
C LEU A 736 -2.80 27.20 43.33
N GLN A 737 -2.45 28.43 43.71
CA GLN A 737 -1.27 28.93 44.48
C GLN A 737 -0.24 29.59 43.54
N PRO A 738 0.29 30.80 43.87
CA PRO A 738 0.36 31.38 45.22
C PRO A 738 -0.37 32.72 45.40
N MET A 739 -1.12 32.84 46.50
CA MET A 739 -1.36 34.14 47.16
C MET A 739 -1.42 33.96 48.68
N LYS A 740 -0.89 34.96 49.40
CA LYS A 740 -0.94 35.13 50.88
C LYS A 740 -0.12 34.12 51.71
N LEU A 741 1.20 34.05 51.48
CA LEU A 741 2.13 33.78 52.59
C LEU A 741 2.37 35.06 53.42
N ALA A 742 1.31 35.60 54.03
CA ALA A 742 1.37 36.90 54.71
C ALA A 742 0.27 37.12 55.78
N ARG A 743 0.21 36.26 56.81
CA ARG A 743 -0.13 36.69 58.18
C ARG A 743 0.26 35.64 59.23
N THR A 744 0.69 36.13 60.39
CA THR A 744 1.26 35.37 61.50
C THR A 744 0.22 34.97 62.55
N LYS A 745 0.62 34.05 63.45
CA LYS A 745 0.15 33.83 64.83
C LYS A 745 -0.97 32.80 65.12
N ASP A 746 -0.53 31.78 65.86
CA ASP A 746 -1.03 31.38 67.21
C ASP A 746 -2.22 30.42 67.43
N ILE A 747 -1.90 29.38 68.22
CA ILE A 747 -2.65 28.77 69.35
C ILE A 747 -3.72 27.68 69.10
N ASN A 748 -3.48 26.52 69.75
CA ASN A 748 -4.37 25.50 70.37
C ASN A 748 -5.88 25.46 69.95
N SER A 749 -6.52 24.30 69.70
CA SER A 749 -6.78 23.24 70.69
C SER A 749 -7.59 22.03 70.15
N ARG A 750 -7.57 20.90 70.88
CA ARG A 750 -8.43 19.70 70.70
C ARG A 750 -9.89 19.93 71.22
N PRO A 751 -10.81 18.92 71.25
CA PRO A 751 -11.53 18.16 70.18
C PRO A 751 -13.07 18.18 70.52
N PRO A 752 -13.88 17.07 70.63
CA PRO A 752 -14.09 15.80 69.89
C PRO A 752 -15.61 15.49 69.56
N LYS A 753 -15.92 14.21 69.25
CA LYS A 753 -17.23 13.48 69.39
C LYS A 753 -18.26 13.66 68.22
N LYS A 754 -19.20 12.73 67.96
CA LYS A 754 -19.80 11.66 68.81
C LYS A 754 -20.45 10.49 68.01
N LEU A 755 -20.36 9.24 68.53
CA LEU A 755 -21.23 8.01 68.36
C LEU A 755 -21.74 7.54 66.96
N GLY A 756 -21.93 6.23 66.66
CA GLY A 756 -21.49 4.97 67.32
C GLY A 756 -22.46 3.75 67.23
N LYS A 757 -21.93 2.52 67.47
CA LYS A 757 -22.62 1.20 67.70
C LYS A 757 -23.15 0.44 66.44
N LYS A 758 -23.32 -0.92 66.40
CA LYS A 758 -23.27 -2.01 67.43
C LYS A 758 -23.01 -3.44 66.85
N GLU A 759 -22.28 -4.32 67.58
CA GLU A 759 -22.38 -5.82 67.80
C GLU A 759 -22.67 -6.88 66.68
N GLU A 760 -22.46 -8.22 66.84
CA GLU A 760 -21.36 -9.06 67.41
C GLU A 760 -21.57 -10.61 67.19
N SER A 761 -20.69 -11.48 67.78
CA SER A 761 -20.73 -12.97 67.95
C SER A 761 -20.11 -13.87 66.84
N SER A 762 -19.58 -15.09 67.08
CA SER A 762 -19.43 -15.98 68.27
C SER A 762 -18.14 -16.87 68.23
N ALA A 763 -17.97 -17.92 69.07
CA ALA A 763 -16.68 -18.66 69.30
C ALA A 763 -16.87 -20.12 69.89
N LYS A 764 -15.90 -20.97 70.36
CA LYS A 764 -14.52 -20.74 70.86
C LYS A 764 -13.42 -21.89 70.76
N PRO A 765 -13.24 -22.96 71.62
CA PRO A 765 -11.85 -23.40 71.99
C PRO A 765 -11.46 -24.91 72.29
N CYS A 766 -10.17 -25.26 72.04
CA CYS A 766 -9.27 -26.17 72.86
C CYS A 766 -9.47 -27.73 72.88
N ARG A 767 -8.51 -28.63 73.29
CA ARG A 767 -7.12 -28.52 73.87
C ARG A 767 -6.29 -29.84 73.75
N ARG A 768 -4.95 -29.73 73.54
CA ARG A 768 -3.77 -30.45 74.17
C ARG A 768 -3.76 -31.98 74.42
N SER A 769 -2.63 -32.70 74.54
CA SER A 769 -1.16 -32.56 74.27
C SER A 769 -0.51 -33.95 74.60
N ALA A 770 0.81 -34.24 74.68
CA ALA A 770 2.12 -33.54 74.68
C ALA A 770 3.18 -34.52 74.05
N THR A 771 4.51 -34.53 74.24
CA THR A 771 5.47 -33.89 75.20
C THR A 771 6.91 -33.90 74.61
N THR A 772 7.82 -33.07 75.15
CA THR A 772 9.27 -32.97 74.78
C THR A 772 9.52 -32.39 73.36
N SER A 773 10.73 -31.96 72.98
CA SER A 773 12.01 -31.78 73.70
C SER A 773 12.64 -30.40 73.37
N ILE A 774 13.54 -29.89 74.22
CA ILE A 774 14.17 -28.55 74.15
C ILE A 774 15.44 -28.54 75.02
N PRO A 775 16.48 -27.70 74.75
CA PRO A 775 16.43 -26.25 75.03
C PRO A 775 17.25 -25.33 74.10
N ALA A 776 17.30 -24.03 74.46
CA ALA A 776 18.15 -22.93 73.95
C ALA A 776 17.92 -22.48 72.48
N ALA A 777 17.49 -21.24 72.18
CA ALA A 777 17.13 -20.09 73.03
C ALA A 777 15.99 -19.24 72.42
N THR A 778 15.60 -18.16 73.10
CA THR A 778 14.30 -17.44 72.99
C THR A 778 14.45 -15.94 72.68
N PRO A 779 13.37 -15.14 72.42
CA PRO A 779 11.99 -15.44 71.97
C PRO A 779 11.51 -14.57 70.76
N SER A 780 10.21 -14.60 70.44
CA SER A 780 9.56 -13.99 69.26
C SER A 780 8.88 -12.62 69.48
N ASN A 781 8.74 -11.79 68.43
CA ASN A 781 7.45 -11.41 67.80
C ASN A 781 7.58 -10.38 66.64
N THR A 782 6.51 -10.29 65.83
CA THR A 782 6.25 -9.34 64.72
C THR A 782 6.05 -7.88 65.21
N PRO A 783 6.16 -6.81 64.37
CA PRO A 783 5.79 -6.72 62.93
C PRO A 783 6.81 -6.04 61.98
N PRO A 784 6.61 -6.11 60.64
CA PRO A 784 7.44 -5.40 59.67
C PRO A 784 7.15 -3.89 59.67
N THR A 785 8.17 -3.09 59.99
CA THR A 785 8.16 -1.62 59.83
C THR A 785 9.12 -1.21 58.71
N ALA A 786 8.84 -0.07 58.06
CA ALA A 786 9.40 0.29 56.76
C ALA A 786 10.81 0.92 56.82
N ALA A 787 11.67 0.55 55.85
CA ALA A 787 12.65 1.41 55.17
C ALA A 787 13.44 0.60 54.10
N PRO A 788 14.10 1.23 53.11
CA PRO A 788 13.94 2.61 52.62
C PRO A 788 13.29 2.65 51.21
N SER A 789 12.95 3.85 50.73
CA SER A 789 12.56 4.07 49.34
C SER A 789 13.77 4.00 48.38
N PRO A 790 13.60 3.56 47.11
CA PRO A 790 14.59 3.80 46.08
C PRO A 790 14.75 5.32 45.88
N SER A 791 16.00 5.80 45.83
CA SER A 791 16.28 7.23 45.74
C SER A 791 15.82 7.82 44.40
N VAL A 792 15.54 9.13 44.39
CA VAL A 792 15.11 9.87 43.18
C VAL A 792 16.09 9.70 42.02
N HIS A 793 17.38 9.48 42.30
CA HIS A 793 18.40 9.16 41.30
C HIS A 793 18.13 7.87 40.51
N SER A 794 17.52 6.84 41.09
CA SER A 794 17.19 5.61 40.35
C SER A 794 16.09 5.87 39.30
N ALA A 795 15.06 6.61 39.71
CA ALA A 795 13.97 7.00 38.82
C ALA A 795 14.43 7.99 37.73
N SER A 796 15.28 8.98 38.06
CA SER A 796 15.81 9.92 37.07
C SER A 796 16.80 9.25 36.11
N THR A 797 17.65 8.33 36.56
CA THR A 797 18.56 7.58 35.68
C THR A 797 17.78 6.72 34.70
N THR A 798 16.76 5.99 35.16
CA THR A 798 15.89 5.17 34.29
C THR A 798 15.09 6.06 33.32
N PHE A 799 14.64 7.24 33.76
CA PHE A 799 13.97 8.21 32.89
C PHE A 799 14.91 8.76 31.81
N VAL A 800 16.13 9.16 32.16
CA VAL A 800 17.14 9.66 31.20
C VAL A 800 17.58 8.56 30.23
N GLN A 801 17.73 7.31 30.68
CA GLN A 801 18.00 6.17 29.79
C GLN A 801 16.84 5.95 28.80
N CYS A 802 15.58 6.00 29.25
CA CYS A 802 14.42 5.95 28.36
C CYS A 802 14.31 7.16 27.43
N LEU A 803 14.72 8.35 27.88
CA LEU A 803 14.72 9.57 27.07
C LEU A 803 15.81 9.48 25.97
N ASN A 804 17.04 9.16 26.33
CA ASN A 804 18.15 8.99 25.39
C ASN A 804 17.86 7.88 24.37
N ARG A 805 17.23 6.77 24.78
CA ARG A 805 16.83 5.69 23.85
C ARG A 805 15.74 6.15 22.87
N LYS A 806 14.87 7.10 23.26
CA LYS A 806 13.89 7.73 22.37
C LYS A 806 14.46 8.83 21.50
N VAL A 807 15.44 9.60 21.98
CA VAL A 807 16.18 10.56 21.16
C VAL A 807 17.04 9.82 20.12
N SER A 808 17.62 8.68 20.49
CA SER A 808 18.36 7.81 19.55
C SER A 808 17.43 7.19 18.50
N SER A 809 16.22 6.77 18.88
CA SER A 809 15.17 6.38 17.92
C SER A 809 14.84 7.55 17.01
N ALA A 810 14.38 8.67 17.56
CA ALA A 810 13.95 9.83 16.79
C ALA A 810 15.05 10.38 15.86
N SER A 811 16.32 10.29 16.25
CA SER A 811 17.46 10.65 15.39
C SER A 811 17.74 9.61 14.31
N ALA A 812 17.56 8.31 14.58
CA ALA A 812 17.61 7.29 13.54
C ALA A 812 16.43 7.41 12.56
N ASP A 813 15.24 7.73 13.08
CA ASP A 813 14.02 8.01 12.31
C ASP A 813 14.17 9.29 11.46
N LEU A 814 14.87 10.31 11.97
CA LEU A 814 15.18 11.54 11.24
C LEU A 814 16.25 11.31 10.14
N ASN A 815 17.33 10.59 10.46
CA ASN A 815 18.34 10.19 9.48
C ASN A 815 17.74 9.26 8.40
N LEU A 816 16.75 8.43 8.76
CA LEU A 816 16.00 7.61 7.81
C LEU A 816 15.15 8.50 6.87
N LEU A 817 14.42 9.48 7.41
CA LEU A 817 13.68 10.47 6.60
C LEU A 817 14.61 11.27 5.66
N GLU A 818 15.78 11.68 6.15
CA GLU A 818 16.82 12.35 5.34
C GLU A 818 17.38 11.44 4.23
N SER A 819 17.55 10.14 4.51
CA SER A 819 17.94 9.15 3.49
C SER A 819 16.84 8.80 2.48
N MET A 820 15.57 9.12 2.79
CA MET A 820 14.39 8.81 1.97
C MET A 820 13.89 9.98 1.12
N SER A 821 14.33 11.22 1.39
CA SER A 821 13.74 12.43 0.79
C SER A 821 14.15 12.69 -0.67
N CYS A 822 15.26 12.11 -1.14
CA CYS A 822 15.72 12.13 -2.54
C CYS A 822 15.57 13.49 -3.24
N ASP A 823 16.09 14.55 -2.61
CA ASP A 823 16.13 15.93 -3.14
C ASP A 823 14.76 16.57 -3.46
N THR A 824 13.66 16.13 -2.82
CA THR A 824 12.29 16.63 -3.12
C THR A 824 11.73 17.71 -2.18
N VAL A 825 12.28 17.91 -0.98
CA VAL A 825 11.89 18.95 -0.01
C VAL A 825 13.13 19.41 0.77
N SER A 826 13.27 20.70 1.05
CA SER A 826 14.45 21.22 1.77
C SER A 826 14.34 21.10 3.30
N PHE A 827 15.47 21.01 4.00
CA PHE A 827 15.50 20.94 5.47
C PHE A 827 15.05 22.25 6.10
N GLU A 828 15.38 23.38 5.46
CA GLU A 828 14.94 24.73 5.83
C GLU A 828 13.41 24.90 5.72
N GLU A 829 12.77 24.27 4.74
CA GLU A 829 11.31 24.26 4.53
C GLU A 829 10.60 23.39 5.57
N LEU A 830 11.16 22.22 5.90
CA LEU A 830 10.70 21.40 7.02
C LEU A 830 10.81 22.15 8.37
N LEU A 831 11.93 22.83 8.61
CA LEU A 831 12.12 23.71 9.77
C LEU A 831 11.17 24.91 9.76
N GLY A 832 10.91 25.49 8.58
CA GLY A 832 9.95 26.57 8.39
C GLY A 832 8.54 26.15 8.79
N HIS A 833 8.08 24.98 8.37
CA HIS A 833 6.81 24.41 8.81
C HIS A 833 6.79 24.14 10.33
N CYS A 834 7.87 23.60 10.91
CA CYS A 834 7.96 23.42 12.36
C CYS A 834 7.94 24.75 13.14
N TYR A 835 8.60 25.79 12.63
CA TYR A 835 8.66 27.11 13.25
C TYR A 835 7.34 27.87 13.12
N GLN A 836 6.65 27.76 11.98
CA GLN A 836 5.30 28.29 11.77
C GLN A 836 4.32 27.63 12.76
N VAL A 837 4.34 26.30 12.88
CA VAL A 837 3.52 25.58 13.87
C VAL A 837 3.86 25.98 15.31
N TYR A 838 5.12 26.25 15.64
CA TYR A 838 5.50 26.78 16.96
C TYR A 838 4.92 28.19 17.21
N HIS A 839 5.09 29.09 16.25
CA HIS A 839 4.62 30.47 16.31
C HIS A 839 3.08 30.56 16.43
N ASP A 840 2.36 29.74 15.67
CA ASP A 840 0.89 29.75 15.68
C ASP A 840 0.32 29.13 16.97
N ASN A 841 1.02 28.16 17.58
CA ASN A 841 0.68 27.73 18.94
C ASN A 841 0.94 28.83 19.99
N GLN A 842 1.98 29.66 19.80
CA GLN A 842 2.27 30.78 20.68
C GLN A 842 1.23 31.92 20.56
N SER A 843 0.78 32.24 19.35
CA SER A 843 -0.28 33.24 19.13
C SER A 843 -1.64 32.79 19.68
N HIS A 844 -2.02 31.52 19.49
CA HIS A 844 -3.22 30.95 20.09
C HIS A 844 -3.18 30.93 21.63
N LEU A 845 -2.01 30.65 22.23
CA LEU A 845 -1.83 30.75 23.69
C LEU A 845 -2.05 32.18 24.22
N LEU A 846 -1.52 33.20 23.53
CA LEU A 846 -1.73 34.60 23.88
C LEU A 846 -3.20 35.03 23.71
N SER A 847 -3.86 34.60 22.64
CA SER A 847 -5.30 34.84 22.42
C SER A 847 -6.16 34.21 23.51
N LEU A 848 -5.88 32.96 23.88
CA LEU A 848 -6.54 32.27 25.00
C LEU A 848 -6.30 33.00 26.33
N GLN A 849 -5.07 33.47 26.59
CA GLN A 849 -4.75 34.23 27.78
C GLN A 849 -5.54 35.55 27.85
N GLN A 850 -5.67 36.28 26.74
CA GLN A 850 -6.51 37.48 26.66
C GLN A 850 -7.99 37.17 26.93
N HIS A 851 -8.53 36.11 26.32
CA HIS A 851 -9.94 35.72 26.46
C HIS A 851 -10.30 35.21 27.86
N LEU A 852 -9.33 34.61 28.58
CA LEU A 852 -9.47 34.21 29.98
C LEU A 852 -9.36 35.40 30.94
N ILE A 853 -8.62 36.45 30.59
CA ILE A 853 -8.53 37.69 31.37
C ILE A 853 -9.82 38.52 31.26
N SER A 854 -10.48 38.54 30.09
CA SER A 854 -11.72 39.33 29.89
C SER A 854 -12.95 38.77 30.62
N ASN A 855 -13.01 37.47 30.91
CA ASN A 855 -14.21 36.80 31.41
C ASN A 855 -14.22 36.51 32.94
N SER A 856 -13.38 37.21 33.72
CA SER A 856 -13.30 37.03 35.18
C SER A 856 -13.91 38.19 35.99
N ALA A 857 -15.19 38.51 35.73
CA ALA A 857 -15.95 39.52 36.46
C ALA A 857 -17.01 38.90 37.39
N TYR A 858 -16.81 39.13 38.69
CA TYR A 858 -17.54 38.67 39.88
C TYR A 858 -19.09 38.73 39.84
N VAL A 859 -19.77 37.72 40.43
CA VAL A 859 -21.23 37.65 40.64
C VAL A 859 -21.59 37.62 42.14
N PRO A 860 -22.56 38.42 42.61
CA PRO A 860 -23.12 38.28 43.95
C PRO A 860 -24.66 38.03 43.99
N THR A 861 -25.02 36.78 44.29
CA THR A 861 -26.03 36.34 45.30
C THR A 861 -27.48 36.86 45.35
N SER A 862 -28.37 35.94 45.77
CA SER A 862 -29.70 36.13 46.42
C SER A 862 -30.85 36.71 45.59
N VAL A 863 -32.14 36.43 45.87
CA VAL A 863 -32.91 35.26 46.40
C VAL A 863 -34.40 35.72 46.49
N ASP A 864 -35.34 34.77 46.43
CA ASP A 864 -36.78 34.89 46.71
C ASP A 864 -37.75 35.59 45.70
N THR A 865 -38.83 34.83 45.42
CA THR A 865 -40.25 35.21 45.22
C THR A 865 -40.76 36.05 44.02
N ASP A 866 -41.60 35.36 43.24
CA ASP A 866 -43.00 35.71 42.88
C ASP A 866 -43.38 36.61 41.67
N GLU A 867 -44.45 36.11 41.02
CA GLU A 867 -45.51 36.76 40.20
C GLU A 867 -45.25 37.34 38.79
N ASP A 868 -46.04 36.78 37.85
CA ASP A 868 -46.83 37.39 36.77
C ASP A 868 -46.28 37.89 35.40
N GLN A 869 -46.86 37.24 34.37
CA GLN A 869 -47.55 37.78 33.18
C GLN A 869 -46.79 38.38 31.96
N ASP A 870 -46.94 37.63 30.86
CA ASP A 870 -47.56 38.03 29.57
C ASP A 870 -46.92 39.04 28.59
N GLU A 871 -47.11 38.71 27.29
CA GLU A 871 -47.26 39.60 26.12
C GLU A 871 -46.10 40.55 25.69
N GLU A 872 -46.02 41.05 24.46
CA GLU A 872 -46.22 40.39 23.15
C GLU A 872 -45.40 41.14 22.05
N GLU A 873 -45.26 40.50 20.88
CA GLU A 873 -45.20 41.06 19.51
C GLU A 873 -44.40 42.35 19.08
N ARG A 874 -43.65 42.15 17.97
CA ARG A 874 -43.63 42.92 16.69
C ARG A 874 -42.92 44.28 16.50
N ASP A 875 -42.17 44.33 15.39
CA ASP A 875 -42.18 45.29 14.25
C ASP A 875 -41.94 46.81 14.47
N SER A 876 -41.31 47.58 13.55
CA SER A 876 -40.63 47.29 12.26
C SER A 876 -39.80 48.51 11.75
N ASP A 877 -39.11 48.34 10.61
CA ASP A 877 -38.69 49.35 9.60
C ASP A 877 -37.62 50.42 9.92
N GLY A 878 -36.82 50.80 8.89
CA GLY A 878 -35.89 51.94 9.07
C GLY A 878 -34.86 52.42 8.02
N TYR A 879 -34.85 51.97 6.75
CA TYR A 879 -34.14 52.64 5.60
C TYR A 879 -32.59 52.87 5.58
N ALA A 880 -31.99 52.20 4.58
CA ALA A 880 -31.14 52.75 3.50
C ALA A 880 -29.63 53.07 3.69
N CYS A 881 -28.89 52.71 2.63
CA CYS A 881 -27.43 52.88 2.45
C CYS A 881 -27.05 54.20 1.74
N ILE A 882 -25.82 54.67 1.96
CA ILE A 882 -25.02 55.37 0.94
C ILE A 882 -23.58 54.80 0.97
N SER A 883 -22.94 54.71 -0.19
CA SER A 883 -21.57 54.23 -0.38
C SER A 883 -20.65 55.32 -0.95
N SER A 884 -19.33 55.18 -0.76
CA SER A 884 -18.30 55.72 -1.68
C SER A 884 -16.89 55.27 -1.25
N SER A 885 -15.95 55.28 -2.20
CA SER A 885 -14.52 54.98 -1.99
C SER A 885 -13.68 55.73 -3.02
N SER A 886 -12.44 56.13 -2.70
CA SER A 886 -11.49 56.72 -3.65
C SER A 886 -10.02 56.62 -3.20
N LEU A 887 -9.19 56.23 -4.18
CA LEU A 887 -7.71 56.18 -4.31
C LEU A 887 -7.05 57.60 -4.26
N PRO A 888 -5.70 57.84 -4.36
CA PRO A 888 -4.75 57.06 -5.19
C PRO A 888 -3.19 57.04 -4.95
N SER A 889 -2.56 56.06 -5.63
CA SER A 889 -1.33 56.13 -6.48
C SER A 889 0.14 56.15 -5.97
N SER A 890 0.99 55.54 -6.83
CA SER A 890 2.46 55.61 -7.06
C SER A 890 3.34 54.47 -6.47
N GLY A 891 4.28 53.86 -7.22
CA GLY A 891 4.67 54.02 -8.65
C GLY A 891 5.60 52.91 -9.20
N PHE A 892 5.89 52.96 -10.51
CA PHE A 892 6.83 52.12 -11.32
C PHE A 892 8.20 52.86 -11.50
N PRO A 893 9.26 52.34 -12.18
CA PRO A 893 9.41 51.14 -13.06
C PRO A 893 10.50 50.16 -12.51
N ASP A 894 11.33 49.33 -13.20
CA ASP A 894 11.86 49.18 -14.59
C ASP A 894 12.20 47.68 -14.92
N ASP A 895 12.56 47.40 -16.18
CA ASP A 895 13.00 46.09 -16.76
C ASP A 895 14.05 46.36 -17.86
N PRO A 896 15.17 45.59 -17.97
CA PRO A 896 15.47 45.00 -19.29
C PRO A 896 16.30 43.68 -19.34
N LEU A 897 15.86 42.78 -20.24
CA LEU A 897 16.63 42.01 -21.25
C LEU A 897 17.67 40.91 -20.87
N LEU A 898 17.41 39.72 -21.44
CA LEU A 898 18.25 38.81 -22.27
C LEU A 898 19.76 39.16 -22.48
N ASP A 899 20.70 38.21 -22.66
CA ASP A 899 20.55 36.92 -23.36
C ASP A 899 21.62 35.84 -23.02
N ASP A 900 21.35 34.60 -23.44
CA ASP A 900 22.19 33.39 -23.60
C ASP A 900 23.57 33.22 -22.91
N SER A 901 23.67 32.18 -22.06
CA SER A 901 24.75 31.17 -22.16
C SER A 901 24.40 29.85 -21.44
N LEU A 902 24.92 28.72 -21.95
CA LEU A 902 24.62 27.37 -21.47
C LEU A 902 25.40 26.98 -20.21
N ASN A 903 24.75 26.79 -19.05
CA ASN A 903 25.23 25.80 -18.06
C ASN A 903 24.21 25.37 -16.97
N LEU A 904 24.28 24.07 -16.62
CA LEU A 904 23.97 23.37 -15.36
C LEU A 904 22.75 23.71 -14.44
N ASN A 905 21.89 24.69 -14.71
CA ASN A 905 20.79 25.08 -13.80
C ASN A 905 19.60 24.09 -13.69
N SER A 906 19.71 22.84 -14.17
CA SER A 906 18.61 21.87 -14.20
C SER A 906 18.59 20.87 -13.03
N LEU A 907 19.14 21.21 -11.86
CA LEU A 907 19.23 20.33 -10.69
C LEU A 907 18.79 20.93 -9.34
N GLY A 908 18.19 22.13 -9.33
CA GLY A 908 17.43 22.66 -8.18
C GLY A 908 18.19 23.00 -6.88
N LEU A 909 19.47 22.63 -6.75
CA LEU A 909 20.28 22.88 -5.56
C LEU A 909 20.59 24.37 -5.36
N SER A 910 20.27 24.90 -4.18
CA SER A 910 20.68 26.24 -3.76
C SER A 910 22.14 26.25 -3.29
N ASP A 911 22.80 27.42 -3.30
CA ASP A 911 24.15 27.54 -2.71
C ASP A 911 24.15 27.30 -1.19
N VAL A 912 23.00 27.47 -0.51
CA VAL A 912 22.83 27.10 0.91
C VAL A 912 22.87 25.59 1.09
N SER A 913 22.25 24.81 0.19
CA SER A 913 22.28 23.35 0.25
C SER A 913 23.71 22.78 0.12
N LEU A 914 24.55 23.44 -0.69
CA LEU A 914 25.99 23.12 -0.76
C LEU A 914 26.77 23.51 0.51
N ALA A 915 26.34 24.56 1.23
CA ALA A 915 26.91 24.96 2.52
C ALA A 915 26.51 24.01 3.67
N THR A 916 25.27 23.50 3.69
CA THR A 916 24.80 22.56 4.72
C THR A 916 25.48 21.20 4.59
N ILE A 917 25.64 20.69 3.35
CA ILE A 917 26.41 19.47 3.06
C ILE A 917 27.93 19.66 3.33
N ALA A 918 28.41 20.92 3.38
CA ALA A 918 29.81 21.24 3.68
C ALA A 918 30.16 21.14 5.17
N SER A 919 29.35 21.71 6.07
CA SER A 919 29.72 21.90 7.48
C SER A 919 29.53 20.66 8.37
N GLY A 920 28.76 19.66 7.94
CA GLY A 920 28.35 18.50 8.74
C GLY A 920 29.43 17.45 9.08
N ALA A 921 30.69 17.83 9.33
CA ALA A 921 31.77 16.86 9.60
C ALA A 921 32.99 17.37 10.41
N ASN A 922 32.82 17.92 11.62
CA ASN A 922 33.85 17.85 12.66
C ASN A 922 33.33 18.20 14.07
N GLY A 923 33.71 17.43 15.10
CA GLY A 923 33.27 17.68 16.48
C GLY A 923 33.34 16.46 17.42
N GLY A 924 34.52 15.88 17.63
CA GLY A 924 34.72 14.79 18.59
C GLY A 924 35.23 15.29 19.96
N ILE A 925 34.65 14.80 21.06
CA ILE A 925 35.23 14.89 22.41
C ILE A 925 35.19 13.50 23.07
N THR A 926 36.36 13.00 23.46
CA THR A 926 36.54 11.76 24.22
C THR A 926 36.45 12.00 25.73
N VAL A 927 35.84 11.06 26.45
CA VAL A 927 36.08 10.88 27.90
C VAL A 927 36.26 9.38 28.19
N GLU A 928 37.49 8.96 28.46
CA GLU A 928 37.78 7.66 29.06
C GLU A 928 37.74 7.73 30.59
N GLY A 929 37.60 6.58 31.24
CA GLY A 929 37.45 6.51 32.70
C GLY A 929 37.47 5.09 33.29
N GLN A 930 38.45 4.27 32.93
CA GLN A 930 38.77 3.06 33.69
C GLN A 930 39.79 3.38 34.78
N TYR A 931 39.56 2.89 36.01
CA TYR A 931 40.54 2.90 37.09
C TYR A 931 40.33 1.73 38.04
N GLN A 932 41.37 0.91 38.22
CA GLN A 932 41.62 0.25 39.50
C GLN A 932 43.14 0.11 39.71
N PHE A 933 43.58 0.29 40.95
CA PHE A 933 45.00 0.45 41.32
C PHE A 933 45.70 -0.88 41.59
N SER A 934 47.00 -0.96 41.26
CA SER A 934 47.98 -1.74 42.05
C SER A 934 49.34 -1.02 42.04
N GLU A 935 50.20 -1.31 43.01
CA GLU A 935 51.27 -0.39 43.44
C GLU A 935 52.67 -0.61 42.82
N LYS A 936 53.48 0.46 42.93
CA LYS A 936 54.87 0.53 43.46
C LYS A 936 56.08 0.73 42.53
N LEU A 937 56.99 1.55 43.08
CA LEU A 937 58.42 1.78 42.82
C LEU A 937 58.87 2.66 41.62
N PHE A 938 59.44 3.82 41.99
CA PHE A 938 60.46 4.59 41.25
C PHE A 938 61.81 3.82 41.27
N PRO A 939 62.79 4.05 40.35
CA PRO A 939 63.45 5.35 40.06
C PRO A 939 62.97 5.99 38.71
N GLU A 940 63.05 7.29 38.40
CA GLU A 940 63.95 8.44 38.69
C GLU A 940 64.88 8.79 37.49
N ILE A 941 65.28 10.07 37.34
CA ILE A 941 66.23 10.64 36.36
C ILE A 941 65.70 10.78 34.90
N ARG A 942 65.73 11.94 34.21
CA ARG A 942 66.02 13.38 34.51
C ARG A 942 65.37 14.25 33.40
N GLU A 943 64.91 15.49 33.62
CA GLU A 943 65.66 16.79 33.58
C GLU A 943 66.51 16.96 32.29
N ASP A 944 66.42 18.03 31.48
CA ASP A 944 65.83 19.39 31.63
C ASP A 944 65.23 19.94 30.29
N ILE A 945 64.58 21.11 30.11
CA ILE A 945 63.83 22.15 30.88
C ILE A 945 64.06 23.57 30.28
N LEU A 946 62.97 24.35 30.11
CA LEU A 946 62.83 25.81 29.89
C LEU A 946 63.11 26.51 28.52
N ASP A 947 62.02 27.18 28.08
CA ASP A 947 61.86 28.61 27.70
C ASP A 947 62.43 29.24 26.41
N GLU A 948 61.46 29.73 25.60
CA GLU A 948 61.29 31.10 25.05
C GLU A 948 62.46 31.85 24.34
N PRO A 949 62.20 32.71 23.31
CA PRO A 949 60.95 33.44 23.14
C PRO A 949 60.30 33.49 21.75
N LEU A 950 58.99 33.74 21.74
CA LEU A 950 58.33 34.43 20.62
C LEU A 950 58.68 35.94 20.68
N PRO A 951 58.93 36.60 19.54
CA PRO A 951 57.80 37.33 18.95
C PRO A 951 57.76 37.46 17.41
N SER A 952 56.53 37.55 16.92
CA SER A 952 56.07 38.25 15.70
C SER A 952 56.90 38.19 14.39
N LYS A 953 56.36 37.43 13.42
CA LYS A 953 56.26 37.89 12.02
C LYS A 953 55.10 37.22 11.29
N GLU A 954 54.39 38.02 10.50
CA GLU A 954 53.10 37.73 9.88
C GLU A 954 53.09 36.45 9.02
N SER A 955 52.41 35.41 9.50
CA SER A 955 51.98 34.29 8.67
C SER A 955 50.69 34.66 7.93
N LYS A 956 50.81 35.23 6.72
CA LYS A 956 49.64 35.40 5.84
C LYS A 956 48.97 34.04 5.61
N LEU A 957 47.66 33.95 5.81
CA LEU A 957 46.91 32.72 5.53
C LEU A 957 47.13 32.28 4.09
N ARG A 958 47.39 30.98 3.92
CA ARG A 958 47.61 30.34 2.63
C ARG A 958 46.91 28.97 2.65
N ILE A 959 45.97 28.81 1.72
CA ILE A 959 45.33 27.52 1.43
C ILE A 959 46.43 26.57 0.94
N ASP A 960 46.68 25.51 1.69
CA ASP A 960 47.56 24.41 1.30
C ASP A 960 46.75 23.14 1.06
N VAL A 961 47.17 22.32 0.10
CA VAL A 961 46.47 21.11 -0.33
C VAL A 961 47.48 19.99 -0.57
N SER A 962 47.25 18.83 0.04
CA SER A 962 48.08 17.65 -0.23
C SER A 962 47.40 16.73 -1.25
N ARG A 963 48.22 16.06 -2.06
CA ARG A 963 47.74 15.05 -3.01
C ARG A 963 47.10 13.84 -2.30
N VAL A 964 47.57 13.53 -1.09
CA VAL A 964 47.03 12.46 -0.25
C VAL A 964 45.59 12.78 0.18
N ASP A 965 45.33 14.01 0.63
CA ASP A 965 43.97 14.47 0.98
C ASP A 965 43.04 14.35 -0.24
N TYR A 966 43.49 14.83 -1.42
CA TYR A 966 42.69 14.78 -2.65
C TYR A 966 42.42 13.35 -3.12
N ASP A 967 43.44 12.49 -3.19
CA ASP A 967 43.27 11.11 -3.68
C ASP A 967 42.38 10.27 -2.71
N SER A 968 42.30 10.65 -1.43
CA SER A 968 41.40 10.06 -0.42
C SER A 968 39.91 10.39 -0.63
N LEU A 969 39.59 11.41 -1.43
CA LEU A 969 38.20 11.80 -1.71
C LEU A 969 37.46 10.73 -2.53
N PRO A 970 36.12 10.59 -2.37
CA PRO A 970 35.29 9.73 -3.20
C PRO A 970 35.45 10.00 -4.71
N GLU A 971 35.41 8.94 -5.52
CA GLU A 971 35.53 8.99 -6.98
C GLU A 971 34.51 9.94 -7.65
N GLN A 972 33.31 10.05 -7.08
CA GLN A 972 32.27 10.97 -7.54
C GLN A 972 32.69 12.45 -7.39
N ILE A 973 33.46 12.77 -6.33
CA ILE A 973 33.92 14.13 -6.03
C ILE A 973 35.19 14.46 -6.84
N LYS A 974 36.12 13.52 -6.98
CA LYS A 974 37.34 13.71 -7.80
C LYS A 974 37.06 13.93 -9.29
N ARG A 975 35.89 13.51 -9.79
CA ARG A 975 35.42 13.79 -11.17
C ARG A 975 35.04 15.25 -11.42
N LEU A 976 34.84 16.08 -10.39
CA LEU A 976 34.38 17.47 -10.53
C LEU A 976 35.48 18.39 -11.07
N ALA A 977 36.71 18.24 -10.56
CA ALA A 977 37.91 18.87 -11.10
C ALA A 977 39.13 17.98 -10.83
N SER A 978 40.05 17.96 -11.80
CA SER A 978 41.35 17.29 -11.67
C SER A 978 42.23 17.96 -10.62
N TRP A 979 43.23 17.24 -10.12
CA TRP A 979 44.22 17.77 -9.18
C TRP A 979 44.94 19.02 -9.72
N GLU A 980 45.25 19.00 -11.02
CA GLU A 980 45.96 20.05 -11.73
C GLU A 980 45.08 21.31 -11.88
N GLU A 981 43.77 21.15 -12.10
CA GLU A 981 42.80 22.26 -12.07
C GLU A 981 42.64 22.83 -10.64
N LEU A 982 42.56 21.96 -9.63
CA LEU A 982 42.45 22.37 -8.22
C LEU A 982 43.67 23.17 -7.76
N LEU A 983 44.89 22.74 -8.09
CA LEU A 983 46.11 23.50 -7.80
C LEU A 983 46.09 24.89 -8.45
N ALA A 984 45.72 24.98 -9.73
CA ALA A 984 45.62 26.27 -10.43
C ALA A 984 44.54 27.20 -9.84
N ALA A 985 43.47 26.64 -9.26
CA ALA A 985 42.47 27.41 -8.51
C ALA A 985 43.02 27.89 -7.16
N VAL A 986 43.73 27.03 -6.41
CA VAL A 986 44.36 27.34 -5.13
C VAL A 986 45.43 28.43 -5.26
N GLU A 987 46.24 28.43 -6.33
CA GLU A 987 47.21 29.50 -6.59
C GLU A 987 46.53 30.86 -6.82
N LYS A 988 45.40 30.91 -7.55
CA LYS A 988 44.62 32.14 -7.75
C LYS A 988 44.01 32.65 -6.45
N MET A 989 43.42 31.77 -5.63
CA MET A 989 42.86 32.13 -4.32
C MET A 989 43.95 32.65 -3.38
N ASN A 990 45.09 31.96 -3.29
CA ASN A 990 46.25 32.42 -2.52
C ASN A 990 46.81 33.76 -3.04
N SER A 991 46.85 33.99 -4.36
CA SER A 991 47.24 35.29 -4.92
C SER A 991 46.23 36.40 -4.63
N SER A 992 45.00 36.07 -4.25
CA SER A 992 43.99 37.04 -3.78
C SER A 992 44.19 37.35 -2.29
N LEU A 993 44.29 36.32 -1.44
CA LEU A 993 44.60 36.46 -0.01
C LEU A 993 45.88 37.27 0.22
N ALA A 994 46.93 37.01 -0.56
CA ALA A 994 48.20 37.73 -0.47
C ALA A 994 48.09 39.27 -0.72
N LYS A 995 47.00 39.73 -1.34
CA LYS A 995 46.68 41.15 -1.62
C LYS A 995 45.73 41.77 -0.60
N ARG A 996 45.07 40.98 0.26
CA ARG A 996 44.18 41.47 1.32
C ARG A 996 44.99 41.95 2.54
N SER A 997 44.36 42.80 3.36
CA SER A 997 44.85 43.17 4.69
C SER A 997 44.78 41.99 5.66
N ALA A 998 45.50 42.06 6.79
CA ALA A 998 45.80 40.91 7.64
C ALA A 998 44.58 40.14 8.20
N ASP A 999 43.46 40.84 8.45
CA ASP A 999 42.28 40.30 9.13
C ASP A 999 41.14 39.89 8.18
N ALA A 1000 41.47 39.29 7.03
CA ALA A 1000 40.50 38.84 6.02
C ALA A 1000 40.79 37.40 5.56
N ASP A 1001 40.52 36.43 6.44
CA ASP A 1001 40.54 34.99 6.18
C ASP A 1001 39.29 34.49 5.41
N ILE A 1002 38.45 35.41 4.93
CA ILE A 1002 37.13 35.14 4.36
C ILE A 1002 37.01 35.69 2.93
N PHE A 1003 36.34 34.93 2.06
CA PHE A 1003 35.79 35.41 0.78
C PHE A 1003 34.26 35.50 0.87
N HIS A 1004 33.68 36.59 0.36
CA HIS A 1004 32.23 36.68 0.16
C HIS A 1004 31.82 35.92 -1.11
N GLN A 1005 30.60 35.39 -1.17
CA GLN A 1005 30.10 34.67 -2.36
C GLN A 1005 30.23 35.50 -3.66
N ASP A 1006 29.90 36.78 -3.60
CA ASP A 1006 30.00 37.71 -4.76
C ASP A 1006 31.43 37.93 -5.25
N GLU A 1007 32.44 37.65 -4.42
CA GLU A 1007 33.84 37.80 -4.80
C GLU A 1007 34.35 36.59 -5.60
N ILE A 1008 33.74 35.42 -5.46
CA ILE A 1008 34.19 34.16 -6.09
C ILE A 1008 34.33 34.26 -7.62
N PRO A 1009 33.39 34.88 -8.37
CA PRO A 1009 33.56 35.12 -9.82
C PRO A 1009 34.80 35.97 -10.15
N SER A 1010 35.11 36.97 -9.31
CA SER A 1010 36.24 37.89 -9.52
C SER A 1010 37.62 37.22 -9.36
N LEU A 1011 37.68 36.06 -8.70
CA LEU A 1011 38.91 35.27 -8.50
C LEU A 1011 39.37 34.54 -9.79
N GLY A 1012 38.57 34.56 -10.86
CA GLY A 1012 38.95 34.01 -12.15
C GLY A 1012 39.15 32.48 -12.15
N LEU A 1013 38.39 31.76 -11.31
CA LEU A 1013 38.48 30.30 -11.14
C LEU A 1013 37.86 29.51 -12.31
N GLY A 1014 37.18 30.18 -13.24
CA GLY A 1014 36.48 29.60 -14.38
C GLY A 1014 35.19 28.86 -13.99
N ASP A 1015 34.55 28.23 -14.97
CA ASP A 1015 33.22 27.64 -14.89
C ASP A 1015 33.09 26.57 -13.78
N LYS A 1016 34.22 25.97 -13.36
CA LYS A 1016 34.34 25.01 -12.26
C LYS A 1016 34.51 25.66 -10.87
N ALA A 1017 34.30 26.97 -10.71
CA ALA A 1017 34.53 27.68 -9.44
C ALA A 1017 33.88 26.99 -8.20
N ARG A 1018 32.59 26.64 -8.29
CA ARG A 1018 31.87 25.89 -7.23
C ARG A 1018 32.51 24.52 -6.94
N SER A 1019 32.99 23.81 -7.96
CA SER A 1019 33.67 22.52 -7.83
C SER A 1019 34.99 22.62 -7.06
N HIS A 1020 35.79 23.65 -7.33
CA HIS A 1020 37.05 23.88 -6.61
C HIS A 1020 36.82 24.20 -5.12
N LEU A 1021 35.80 25.00 -4.80
CA LEU A 1021 35.43 25.30 -3.41
C LEU A 1021 34.94 24.05 -2.67
N LEU A 1022 34.08 23.24 -3.29
CA LEU A 1022 33.59 21.98 -2.71
C LEU A 1022 34.73 20.98 -2.43
N LEU A 1023 35.74 20.92 -3.30
CA LEU A 1023 36.95 20.12 -3.06
C LEU A 1023 37.72 20.62 -1.83
N LEU A 1024 38.00 21.93 -1.73
CA LEU A 1024 38.71 22.51 -0.57
C LEU A 1024 37.97 22.31 0.74
N ILE A 1025 36.64 22.45 0.72
CA ILE A 1025 35.75 22.15 1.84
C ILE A 1025 35.91 20.69 2.28
N LYS A 1026 35.80 19.73 1.36
CA LYS A 1026 35.91 18.30 1.70
C LYS A 1026 37.33 17.85 2.05
N MET A 1027 38.34 18.68 1.76
CA MET A 1027 39.71 18.54 2.23
C MET A 1027 39.99 19.32 3.54
N ASN A 1028 38.96 19.85 4.20
CA ASN A 1028 39.03 20.67 5.43
C ASN A 1028 39.98 21.88 5.34
N ARG A 1029 40.04 22.54 4.17
CA ARG A 1029 40.84 23.76 3.91
C ARG A 1029 39.99 25.03 3.82
N MET A 1030 38.66 24.88 3.80
CA MET A 1030 37.68 25.95 3.86
C MET A 1030 36.44 25.52 4.66
N ALA A 1031 35.83 26.46 5.37
CA ALA A 1031 34.49 26.33 5.96
C ALA A 1031 33.51 27.30 5.27
N VAL A 1032 32.21 27.01 5.37
CA VAL A 1032 31.16 27.90 4.87
C VAL A 1032 30.32 28.41 6.03
N GLU A 1033 30.19 29.73 6.14
CA GLU A 1033 29.48 30.43 7.21
C GLU A 1033 28.32 31.25 6.62
N PRO A 1034 27.05 30.91 6.92
CA PRO A 1034 25.91 31.75 6.57
C PRO A 1034 25.71 32.84 7.64
N VAL A 1035 25.91 34.11 7.28
CA VAL A 1035 25.75 35.25 8.20
C VAL A 1035 24.76 36.25 7.60
N GLY A 1036 23.62 36.45 8.28
CA GLY A 1036 22.61 37.43 7.89
C GLY A 1036 21.92 37.18 6.55
N GLY A 1037 21.97 35.95 6.03
CA GLY A 1037 21.44 35.58 4.71
C GLY A 1037 22.47 35.64 3.57
N ALA A 1038 23.72 36.01 3.85
CA ALA A 1038 24.83 35.98 2.91
C ALA A 1038 25.81 34.83 3.23
N ILE A 1039 26.46 34.28 2.19
CA ILE A 1039 27.37 33.13 2.29
C ILE A 1039 28.84 33.60 2.26
N TYR A 1040 29.60 33.12 3.23
CA TYR A 1040 31.02 33.43 3.43
C TYR A 1040 31.85 32.15 3.40
N TYR A 1041 32.99 32.16 2.70
CA TYR A 1041 33.95 31.05 2.65
C TYR A 1041 35.19 31.42 3.47
N ARG A 1042 35.32 30.86 4.68
CA ARG A 1042 36.50 31.04 5.55
C ARG A 1042 37.59 30.04 5.19
N VAL A 1043 38.85 30.48 5.14
CA VAL A 1043 40.04 29.62 5.02
C VAL A 1043 40.39 29.03 6.39
N LEU A 1044 40.72 27.74 6.44
CA LEU A 1044 41.09 26.99 7.65
C LEU A 1044 42.61 26.75 7.74
#